data_AF-A0A938Y407-F1
#
_entry.id   AF-A0A938Y407-F1
#
_cell.length_a   1.000
_cell.length_b   1.000
_cell.length_c   1.000
_cell.angle_alpha   90.00
_cell.angle_beta   90.00
_cell.angle_gamma   90.00
#
_symmetry.space_group_name_H-M   'P 1'
#
loop_
_entity.id
_entity.type
_entity.pdbx_description
1 polymer ?
#
loop_
_entity_poly.entity_id
_entity_poly.type
_entity_poly.pdbx_seq_one_letter_code
_entity_poly.pdbx_strand_id
1 'polypeptide(L)'
;MSAQQRRAVERICQSGRQVDVLVGPAGAGKTTTMRALRAAWTAERGRGSVVGLAPSAAASQALSDDLGVACENTAKWLHEYDHDRTELRRGQLVIVDEATLADTVTLDRLTGIAAGAGAKVLLVGDPHQLQSVDAGGAFALLVDRRADVPELVEIHRFTNEWEKDASLTLSRGDVQAISAYGRHKRIREGLTDEMVDAAYVAWRADCAAGRASILVTESARDVRALNERARAERLLLDGAVDHREAHLADGCRASFGDVVITRQNDRRIRTVRGGWVKNGDRWQVTDIRRDGSVMVKRLDARGVRTVLPPEYVAEHVDLGYAVTAHRAQGVTVDTAHVVVTSSTTRENLYVSMTRGRESNIAYVALGQPDDSHSTPEEDDVTARTVLYGVLQHSGADLSATQTIEAEYELHGGIDRLAAELETIAADVQHERFVDLLRRSGLTAEQHAAVVEPPAFGPLTAALRRAEAYHHDLEQLVPRVVSRRGLDDADDIAAVLRYRVDKVAATPPRGCRIRPRLVAGLIPEPLGQMSAEDRRAIDERKELIESRARALVEDAVASGEAWTRRPRRDHGEAWVDAPTTVAAYRDRYKVMSDLLVGGAAKTEAQRADRQRALSAIRIAGAAGATERAVASPSRKAHAISAP
;
A
#
# COMPACT_ATOMS: atom_id res chain seq x y z
N MET A 1 -16.14 2.25 28.69
CA MET A 1 -15.76 1.43 27.51
C MET A 1 -16.90 1.41 26.52
N SER A 2 -16.61 1.54 25.22
CA SER A 2 -17.59 1.33 24.15
C SER A 2 -17.94 -0.16 23.98
N ALA A 3 -19.00 -0.45 23.22
CA ALA A 3 -19.39 -1.83 22.93
C ALA A 3 -18.30 -2.58 22.12
N GLN A 4 -17.61 -1.89 21.22
CA GLN A 4 -16.49 -2.44 20.44
C GLN A 4 -15.32 -2.82 21.34
N GLN A 5 -14.91 -1.93 22.25
CA GLN A 5 -13.84 -2.18 23.22
C GLN A 5 -14.19 -3.38 24.12
N ARG A 6 -15.45 -3.50 24.55
CA ARG A 6 -15.89 -4.65 25.37
C ARG A 6 -15.78 -5.96 24.60
N ARG A 7 -16.28 -6.01 23.36
CA ARG A 7 -16.17 -7.19 22.48
C ARG A 7 -14.73 -7.57 22.21
N ALA A 8 -13.84 -6.60 22.02
CA ALA A 8 -12.41 -6.85 21.85
C ALA A 8 -11.81 -7.54 23.09
N VAL A 9 -12.09 -7.03 24.30
CA VAL A 9 -11.64 -7.66 25.55
C VAL A 9 -12.21 -9.08 25.70
N GLU A 10 -13.51 -9.27 25.47
CA GLU A 10 -14.15 -10.59 25.56
C GLU A 10 -13.51 -11.60 24.60
N ARG A 11 -13.30 -11.22 23.33
CA ARG A 11 -12.63 -12.07 22.33
C ARG A 11 -11.22 -12.45 22.74
N ILE A 12 -10.42 -11.48 23.21
CA ILE A 12 -9.02 -11.72 23.62
C ILE A 12 -8.96 -12.66 24.84
N CYS A 13 -9.85 -12.46 25.83
CA CYS A 13 -9.90 -13.32 27.01
C CYS A 13 -10.38 -14.74 26.69
N GLN A 14 -11.30 -14.91 25.74
CA GLN A 14 -11.94 -16.20 25.45
C GLN A 14 -11.29 -16.98 24.29
N SER A 15 -10.35 -16.39 23.55
CA SER A 15 -9.81 -17.00 22.32
C SER A 15 -9.10 -18.35 22.52
N GLY A 16 -8.60 -18.62 23.73
CA GLY A 16 -7.73 -19.77 24.02
C GLY A 16 -6.36 -19.71 23.33
N ARG A 17 -6.08 -18.65 22.55
CA ARG A 17 -4.83 -18.51 21.79
C ARG A 17 -3.70 -18.06 22.68
N GLN A 18 -2.49 -18.52 22.35
CA GLN A 18 -1.26 -18.04 22.96
C GLN A 18 -0.91 -16.63 22.50
N VAL A 19 -1.08 -16.32 21.22
CA VAL A 19 -0.86 -14.98 20.66
C VAL A 19 -2.17 -14.43 20.12
N ASP A 20 -2.58 -13.27 20.64
CA ASP A 20 -3.66 -12.47 20.08
C ASP A 20 -3.16 -11.13 19.57
N VAL A 21 -3.97 -10.52 18.70
CA VAL A 21 -3.69 -9.24 18.08
C VAL A 21 -4.87 -8.31 18.33
N LEU A 22 -4.58 -7.04 18.60
CA LEU A 22 -5.57 -5.97 18.70
C LEU A 22 -5.14 -4.83 17.77
N VAL A 23 -5.97 -4.53 16.78
CA VAL A 23 -5.74 -3.41 15.87
C VAL A 23 -6.49 -2.18 16.37
N GLY A 24 -5.83 -1.04 16.37
CA GLY A 24 -6.48 0.23 16.69
C GLY A 24 -5.75 1.43 16.09
N PRO A 25 -6.39 2.18 15.18
CA PRO A 25 -5.90 3.45 14.67
C PRO A 25 -5.55 4.45 15.76
N ALA A 26 -4.79 5.49 15.40
CA ALA A 26 -4.45 6.57 16.31
C ALA A 26 -5.71 7.19 16.94
N GLY A 27 -5.83 7.11 18.27
CA GLY A 27 -6.99 7.65 18.99
C GLY A 27 -8.21 6.73 19.09
N ALA A 28 -8.12 5.45 18.68
CA ALA A 28 -9.21 4.48 18.78
C ALA A 28 -9.48 3.92 20.20
N GLY A 29 -8.80 4.47 21.21
CA GLY A 29 -8.98 4.04 22.62
C GLY A 29 -8.31 2.71 22.99
N LYS A 30 -7.23 2.32 22.28
CA LYS A 30 -6.37 1.14 22.61
C LYS A 30 -6.04 1.10 24.10
N THR A 31 -5.55 2.20 24.64
CA THR A 31 -5.29 2.43 26.07
C THR A 31 -6.45 2.01 26.98
N THR A 32 -7.68 2.42 26.66
CA THR A 32 -8.87 2.09 27.46
C THR A 32 -9.15 0.59 27.43
N THR A 33 -9.01 -0.04 26.26
CA THR A 33 -9.14 -1.50 26.08
C THR A 33 -8.08 -2.25 26.87
N MET A 34 -6.81 -1.83 26.79
CA MET A 34 -5.71 -2.47 27.50
C MET A 34 -5.83 -2.32 29.02
N ARG A 35 -6.27 -1.16 29.54
CA ARG A 35 -6.57 -0.98 30.98
C ARG A 35 -7.65 -1.95 31.47
N ALA A 36 -8.70 -2.14 30.66
CA ALA A 36 -9.78 -3.06 30.98
C ALA A 36 -9.31 -4.52 30.96
N LEU A 37 -8.52 -4.90 29.96
CA LEU A 37 -7.90 -6.21 29.87
C LEU A 37 -6.99 -6.47 31.07
N ARG A 38 -6.14 -5.51 31.44
CA ARG A 38 -5.29 -5.57 32.64
C ARG A 38 -6.12 -5.78 33.90
N ALA A 39 -7.21 -5.02 34.07
CA ALA A 39 -8.09 -5.12 35.23
C ALA A 39 -8.76 -6.50 35.32
N ALA A 40 -9.28 -7.02 34.19
CA ALA A 40 -9.87 -8.35 34.12
C ALA A 40 -8.84 -9.45 34.46
N TRP A 41 -7.65 -9.38 33.85
CA TRP A 41 -6.60 -10.38 34.09
C TRP A 41 -6.09 -10.37 35.53
N THR A 42 -5.91 -9.18 36.09
CA THR A 42 -5.46 -9.00 37.49
C THR A 42 -6.51 -9.50 38.48
N ALA A 43 -7.80 -9.34 38.17
CA ALA A 43 -8.89 -9.83 39.00
C ALA A 43 -8.93 -11.38 39.06
N GLU A 44 -8.63 -12.05 37.95
CA GLU A 44 -8.63 -13.52 37.87
C GLU A 44 -7.31 -14.14 38.36
N ARG A 45 -6.16 -13.53 38.04
CA ARG A 45 -4.82 -14.12 38.21
C ARG A 45 -3.97 -13.46 39.28
N GLY A 46 -4.45 -12.39 39.90
CA GLY A 46 -3.76 -11.66 40.96
C GLY A 46 -2.79 -10.58 40.46
N ARG A 47 -2.14 -9.89 41.41
CA ARG A 47 -1.20 -8.80 41.10
C ARG A 47 0.06 -9.34 40.42
N GLY A 48 0.59 -8.60 39.45
CA GLY A 48 1.77 -9.02 38.68
C GLY A 48 1.47 -10.03 37.58
N SER A 49 0.19 -10.30 37.29
CA SER A 49 -0.22 -11.18 36.20
C SER A 49 -0.09 -10.55 34.80
N VAL A 50 0.23 -9.26 34.72
CA VAL A 50 0.32 -8.50 33.46
C VAL A 50 1.71 -7.89 33.34
N VAL A 51 2.37 -8.13 32.20
CA VAL A 51 3.67 -7.57 31.83
C VAL A 51 3.46 -6.67 30.62
N GLY A 52 3.78 -5.40 30.72
CA GLY A 52 3.69 -4.46 29.60
C GLY A 52 5.05 -4.23 28.94
N LEU A 53 5.10 -4.35 27.62
CA LEU A 53 6.29 -4.16 26.81
C LEU A 53 6.00 -3.20 25.65
N ALA A 54 7.01 -2.46 25.20
CA ALA A 54 6.95 -1.68 23.97
C ALA A 54 8.34 -1.58 23.32
N PRO A 55 8.48 -1.32 22.01
CA PRO A 55 9.80 -1.28 21.35
C PRO A 55 10.70 -0.14 21.82
N SER A 56 10.12 1.02 22.17
CA SER A 56 10.88 2.20 22.59
C SER A 56 10.67 2.53 24.06
N ALA A 57 11.65 3.21 24.66
CA ALA A 57 11.56 3.67 26.04
C ALA A 57 10.39 4.66 26.23
N ALA A 58 10.15 5.55 25.26
CA ALA A 58 9.05 6.50 25.30
C ALA A 58 7.69 5.78 25.25
N ALA A 59 7.52 4.81 24.34
CA ALA A 59 6.32 3.98 24.25
C ALA A 59 6.11 3.16 25.52
N SER A 60 7.16 2.57 26.11
CA SER A 60 7.05 1.81 27.36
C SER A 60 6.62 2.69 28.53
N GLN A 61 7.05 3.95 28.58
CA GLN A 61 6.60 4.90 29.60
C GLN A 61 5.15 5.29 29.38
N ALA A 62 4.75 5.60 28.15
CA ALA A 62 3.36 5.91 27.82
C ALA A 62 2.44 4.73 28.19
N LEU A 63 2.85 3.51 27.86
CA LEU A 63 2.16 2.28 28.24
C LEU A 63 2.11 2.10 29.76
N SER A 64 3.19 2.44 30.47
CA SER A 64 3.23 2.38 31.93
C SER A 64 2.27 3.36 32.58
N ASP A 65 2.25 4.61 32.10
CA ASP A 65 1.36 5.67 32.56
C ASP A 65 -0.11 5.28 32.29
N ASP A 66 -0.35 4.65 31.14
CA ASP A 66 -1.65 4.17 30.73
C ASP A 66 -2.14 2.96 31.51
N LEU A 67 -1.33 1.91 31.62
CA LEU A 67 -1.70 0.70 32.32
C LEU A 67 -1.60 0.83 33.83
N GLY A 68 -0.89 1.82 34.37
CA GLY A 68 -0.62 1.94 35.79
C GLY A 68 0.19 0.75 36.36
N VAL A 69 0.99 0.10 35.52
CA VAL A 69 1.94 -0.96 35.90
C VAL A 69 3.30 -0.63 35.30
N ALA A 70 4.38 -1.15 35.90
CA ALA A 70 5.71 -0.99 35.33
C ALA A 70 5.77 -1.69 33.96
N CYS A 71 6.19 -0.95 32.94
CA CYS A 71 6.41 -1.48 31.60
C CYS A 71 7.87 -1.25 31.20
N GLU A 72 8.41 -2.12 30.36
CA GLU A 72 9.81 -2.06 29.93
C GLU A 72 9.91 -2.06 28.41
N ASN A 73 11.06 -1.61 27.90
CA ASN A 73 11.32 -1.78 26.48
C ASN A 73 11.61 -3.27 26.18
N THR A 74 11.23 -3.74 24.99
CA THR A 74 11.36 -5.16 24.60
C THR A 74 12.81 -5.65 24.68
N ALA A 75 13.76 -4.86 24.16
CA ALA A 75 15.18 -5.19 24.14
C ALA A 75 15.78 -5.38 25.55
N LYS A 76 15.47 -4.48 26.48
CA LYS A 76 15.91 -4.57 27.88
C LYS A 76 15.24 -5.74 28.57
N TRP A 77 13.94 -5.96 28.36
CA TRP A 77 13.26 -7.10 28.97
C TRP A 77 13.88 -8.43 28.53
N LEU A 78 14.17 -8.60 27.24
CA LEU A 78 14.89 -9.75 26.71
C LEU A 78 16.31 -9.86 27.29
N HIS A 79 17.04 -8.74 27.40
CA HIS A 79 18.36 -8.74 28.03
C HIS A 79 18.32 -9.18 29.50
N GLU A 80 17.34 -8.70 30.28
CA GLU A 80 17.16 -9.14 31.67
C GLU A 80 16.78 -10.62 31.74
N TYR A 81 15.98 -11.12 30.78
CA TYR A 81 15.60 -12.54 30.70
C TYR A 81 16.82 -13.42 30.44
N ASP A 82 17.69 -13.01 29.51
CA ASP A 82 18.93 -13.73 29.16
C ASP A 82 19.96 -13.80 30.29
N HIS A 83 19.81 -12.93 31.30
CA HIS A 83 20.67 -12.89 32.48
C HIS A 83 19.96 -13.42 33.73
N ASP A 84 18.85 -14.16 33.57
CA ASP A 84 18.04 -14.74 34.65
C ASP A 84 17.55 -13.68 35.68
N ARG A 85 17.41 -12.43 35.27
CA ARG A 85 16.95 -11.31 36.10
C ARG A 85 15.45 -11.05 36.00
N THR A 86 14.79 -11.62 34.99
CA THR A 86 13.33 -11.65 34.87
C THR A 86 12.88 -12.98 34.28
N GLU A 87 11.65 -13.38 34.59
CA GLU A 87 11.03 -14.61 34.08
C GLU A 87 9.56 -14.34 33.69
N LEU A 88 9.00 -15.19 32.83
CA LEU A 88 7.55 -15.28 32.64
C LEU A 88 7.00 -16.48 33.41
N ARG A 89 5.79 -16.31 33.93
CA ARG A 89 5.08 -17.32 34.73
C ARG A 89 3.80 -17.74 34.03
N ARG A 90 3.39 -18.98 34.30
CA ARG A 90 2.15 -19.54 33.77
C ARG A 90 0.94 -18.66 34.09
N GLY A 91 0.12 -18.38 33.08
CA GLY A 91 -1.10 -17.58 33.21
C GLY A 91 -0.87 -16.07 33.22
N GLN A 92 0.36 -15.58 33.02
CA GLN A 92 0.59 -14.16 32.78
C GLN A 92 0.13 -13.74 31.39
N LEU A 93 -0.20 -12.45 31.27
CA LEU A 93 -0.49 -11.77 30.02
C LEU A 93 0.63 -10.76 29.72
N VAL A 94 1.32 -10.95 28.60
CA VAL A 94 2.28 -10.00 28.05
C VAL A 94 1.55 -9.12 27.04
N ILE A 95 1.52 -7.81 27.26
CA ILE A 95 0.96 -6.84 26.31
C ILE A 95 2.14 -6.14 25.64
N VAL A 96 2.25 -6.27 24.32
CA VAL A 96 3.25 -5.56 23.51
C VAL A 96 2.53 -4.44 22.75
N ASP A 97 2.71 -3.19 23.18
CA ASP A 97 2.12 -2.03 22.50
C ASP A 97 3.06 -1.46 21.44
N GLU A 98 2.50 -0.79 20.43
CA GLU A 98 3.19 -0.36 19.22
C GLU A 98 3.98 -1.51 18.56
N ALA A 99 3.36 -2.69 18.49
CA ALA A 99 3.98 -3.92 17.98
C ALA A 99 4.41 -3.82 16.50
N THR A 100 3.93 -2.83 15.75
CA THR A 100 4.38 -2.54 14.37
C THR A 100 5.81 -2.00 14.31
N LEU A 101 6.29 -1.41 15.42
CA LEU A 101 7.66 -0.92 15.58
C LEU A 101 8.62 -1.99 16.09
N ALA A 102 8.13 -3.18 16.45
CA ALA A 102 8.98 -4.30 16.83
C ALA A 102 9.45 -5.05 15.59
N ASP A 103 10.72 -5.43 15.55
CA ASP A 103 11.24 -6.33 14.53
C ASP A 103 10.68 -7.75 14.71
N THR A 104 10.66 -8.50 13.61
CA THR A 104 10.06 -9.85 13.56
C THR A 104 10.80 -10.83 14.50
N VAL A 105 12.12 -10.70 14.64
CA VAL A 105 12.93 -11.60 15.48
C VAL A 105 12.62 -11.39 16.96
N THR A 106 12.50 -10.15 17.39
CA THR A 106 12.10 -9.79 18.77
C THR A 106 10.71 -10.34 19.10
N LEU A 107 9.74 -10.21 18.19
CA LEU A 107 8.39 -10.74 18.39
C LEU A 107 8.36 -12.27 18.45
N ASP A 108 9.07 -12.96 17.55
CA ASP A 108 9.19 -14.42 17.57
C ASP A 108 9.80 -14.91 18.89
N ARG A 109 10.91 -14.28 19.32
CA ARG A 109 11.57 -14.62 20.58
C ARG A 109 10.67 -14.41 21.80
N LEU A 110 10.00 -13.26 21.89
CA LEU A 110 9.08 -12.96 22.99
C LEU A 110 7.91 -13.93 23.05
N THR A 111 7.32 -14.26 21.90
CA THR A 111 6.20 -15.20 21.82
C THR A 111 6.63 -16.63 22.14
N GLY A 112 7.82 -17.05 21.71
CA GLY A 112 8.42 -18.34 22.08
C GLY A 112 8.71 -18.46 23.57
N ILE A 113 9.23 -17.41 24.22
CA ILE A 113 9.44 -17.39 25.68
C ILE A 113 8.10 -17.49 26.42
N ALA A 114 7.11 -16.70 26.00
CA ALA A 114 5.76 -16.76 26.57
C ALA A 114 5.12 -18.14 26.39
N ALA A 115 5.36 -18.79 25.24
CA ALA A 115 4.90 -20.13 24.96
C ALA A 115 5.46 -21.16 25.94
N GLY A 116 6.78 -21.16 26.13
CA GLY A 116 7.45 -22.06 27.08
C GLY A 116 6.99 -21.87 28.53
N ALA A 117 6.69 -20.63 28.92
CA ALA A 117 6.19 -20.30 30.26
C ALA A 117 4.69 -20.60 30.46
N GLY A 118 3.93 -20.87 29.39
CA GLY A 118 2.47 -20.95 29.45
C GLY A 118 1.80 -19.60 29.73
N ALA A 119 2.41 -18.52 29.25
CA ALA A 119 1.87 -17.16 29.24
C ALA A 119 1.18 -16.84 27.90
N LYS A 120 0.33 -15.82 27.91
CA LYS A 120 -0.36 -15.30 26.73
C LYS A 120 0.30 -13.99 26.28
N VAL A 121 0.41 -13.78 24.98
CA VAL A 121 0.86 -12.51 24.38
C VAL A 121 -0.30 -11.83 23.66
N LEU A 122 -0.46 -10.54 23.90
CA LEU A 122 -1.31 -9.65 23.11
C LEU A 122 -0.41 -8.63 22.40
N LEU A 123 -0.42 -8.66 21.07
CA LEU A 123 0.21 -7.65 20.24
C LEU A 123 -0.80 -6.55 19.94
N VAL A 124 -0.44 -5.30 20.22
CA VAL A 124 -1.31 -4.14 20.04
C VAL A 124 -0.63 -3.16 19.10
N GLY A 125 -1.34 -2.69 18.08
CA GLY A 125 -0.74 -1.84 17.06
C GLY A 125 -1.72 -1.33 16.03
N ASP A 126 -1.17 -0.69 15.00
CA ASP A 126 -1.90 -0.19 13.84
C ASP A 126 -1.09 -0.53 12.59
N PRO A 127 -1.53 -1.49 11.75
CA PRO A 127 -0.72 -2.00 10.65
C PRO A 127 -0.45 -0.94 9.56
N HIS A 128 -1.18 0.17 9.59
CA HIS A 128 -1.04 1.28 8.64
C HIS A 128 -0.08 2.39 9.13
N GLN A 129 0.45 2.29 10.36
CA GLN A 129 1.48 3.21 10.84
C GLN A 129 2.88 2.77 10.40
N LEU A 130 3.87 3.63 10.68
CA LEU A 130 5.27 3.32 10.45
C LEU A 130 5.65 1.99 11.11
N GLN A 131 6.48 1.25 10.38
CA GLN A 131 7.01 -0.03 10.82
C GLN A 131 8.37 0.12 11.50
N SER A 132 8.86 -0.99 12.03
CA SER A 132 10.23 -1.14 12.53
C SER A 132 11.25 -0.64 11.50
N VAL A 133 12.35 -0.07 11.99
CA VAL A 133 13.52 0.30 11.16
C VAL A 133 14.33 -0.95 10.77
N ASP A 134 14.32 -1.96 11.64
CA ASP A 134 14.86 -3.30 11.36
C ASP A 134 13.78 -4.18 10.73
N ALA A 135 14.15 -5.34 10.16
CA ALA A 135 13.25 -6.26 9.43
C ALA A 135 11.91 -6.53 10.16
N GLY A 136 10.87 -5.83 9.73
CA GLY A 136 9.54 -5.81 10.35
C GLY A 136 8.52 -6.75 9.70
N GLY A 137 7.25 -6.40 9.80
CA GLY A 137 6.15 -7.04 9.07
C GLY A 137 5.37 -8.13 9.83
N ALA A 138 5.90 -8.72 10.91
CA ALA A 138 5.21 -9.80 11.63
C ALA A 138 3.82 -9.41 12.17
N PHE A 139 3.66 -8.19 12.70
CA PHE A 139 2.36 -7.72 13.15
C PHE A 139 1.35 -7.63 12.00
N ALA A 140 1.74 -7.03 10.88
CA ALA A 140 0.88 -6.89 9.70
C ALA A 140 0.50 -8.25 9.11
N LEU A 141 1.46 -9.19 9.03
CA LEU A 141 1.22 -10.57 8.62
C LEU A 141 0.17 -11.27 9.51
N LEU A 142 0.27 -11.12 10.83
CA LEU A 142 -0.68 -11.73 11.77
C LEU A 142 -2.08 -11.11 11.66
N VAL A 143 -2.17 -9.81 11.35
CA VAL A 143 -3.45 -9.14 11.10
C VAL A 143 -4.07 -9.67 9.81
N ASP A 144 -3.30 -9.71 8.72
CA ASP A 144 -3.77 -10.10 7.39
C ASP A 144 -4.23 -11.57 7.35
N ARG A 145 -3.47 -12.48 7.96
CA ARG A 145 -3.80 -13.91 7.98
C ARG A 145 -4.97 -14.28 8.92
N ARG A 146 -5.51 -13.32 9.68
CA ARG A 146 -6.57 -13.58 10.66
C ARG A 146 -7.81 -12.72 10.43
N ALA A 147 -8.86 -13.34 9.88
CA ALA A 147 -10.16 -12.70 9.67
C ALA A 147 -10.89 -12.28 10.97
N ASP A 148 -10.47 -12.77 12.14
CA ASP A 148 -11.18 -12.57 13.41
C ASP A 148 -10.56 -11.51 14.34
N VAL A 149 -9.53 -10.81 13.87
CA VAL A 149 -8.77 -9.82 14.65
C VAL A 149 -9.71 -8.70 15.14
N PRO A 150 -9.78 -8.46 16.46
CA PRO A 150 -10.48 -7.31 16.99
C PRO A 150 -9.85 -6.00 16.48
N GLU A 151 -10.62 -5.22 15.73
CA GLU A 151 -10.26 -3.87 15.30
C GLU A 151 -11.09 -2.85 16.08
N LEU A 152 -10.45 -1.80 16.59
CA LEU A 152 -11.10 -0.61 17.14
C LEU A 152 -11.21 0.42 16.02
N VAL A 153 -12.42 0.81 15.61
CA VAL A 153 -12.63 1.73 14.47
C VAL A 153 -13.17 3.10 14.90
N GLU A 154 -13.69 3.20 16.12
CA GLU A 154 -14.18 4.45 16.69
C GLU A 154 -13.01 5.36 17.14
N ILE A 155 -12.71 6.41 16.38
CA ILE A 155 -11.66 7.38 16.73
C ILE A 155 -12.24 8.50 17.62
N HIS A 156 -11.61 8.73 18.77
CA HIS A 156 -12.03 9.76 19.73
C HIS A 156 -11.06 10.95 19.82
N ARG A 157 -9.94 10.92 19.09
CA ARG A 157 -8.87 11.94 19.20
C ARG A 157 -9.20 13.26 18.51
N PHE A 158 -9.88 13.22 17.36
CA PHE A 158 -10.12 14.40 16.54
C PHE A 158 -11.33 15.19 17.03
N THR A 159 -11.18 16.52 17.01
CA THR A 159 -12.26 17.48 17.28
C THR A 159 -13.25 17.53 16.13
N ASN A 160 -12.76 17.39 14.89
CA ASN A 160 -13.59 17.37 13.71
C ASN A 160 -14.04 15.94 13.38
N GLU A 161 -15.34 15.69 13.30
CA GLU A 161 -15.88 14.36 12.95
C GLU A 161 -15.41 13.90 11.56
N TRP A 162 -15.40 14.79 10.56
CA TRP A 162 -14.99 14.45 9.19
C TRP A 162 -13.53 13.94 9.11
N GLU A 163 -12.67 14.42 10.00
CA GLU A 163 -11.25 14.08 10.00
C GLU A 163 -11.01 12.66 10.53
N LYS A 164 -11.93 12.13 11.34
CA LYS A 164 -11.93 10.73 11.76
C LYS A 164 -12.07 9.82 10.54
N ASP A 165 -13.12 10.02 9.74
CA ASP A 165 -13.39 9.23 8.55
C ASP A 165 -12.30 9.42 7.48
N ALA A 166 -11.83 10.65 7.30
CA ALA A 166 -10.76 10.96 6.36
C ALA A 166 -9.43 10.29 6.75
N SER A 167 -9.10 10.23 8.05
CA SER A 167 -7.89 9.57 8.54
C SER A 167 -7.93 8.04 8.36
N LEU A 168 -9.09 7.41 8.49
CA LEU A 168 -9.26 5.98 8.22
C LEU A 168 -9.12 5.69 6.72
N THR A 169 -9.76 6.51 5.89
CA THR A 169 -9.61 6.45 4.42
C THR A 169 -8.13 6.64 4.01
N LEU A 170 -7.43 7.58 4.65
CA LEU A 170 -6.00 7.83 4.45
C LEU A 170 -5.15 6.62 4.82
N SER A 171 -5.41 5.99 5.97
CA SER A 171 -4.68 4.80 6.43
C SER A 171 -4.73 3.65 5.43
N ARG A 172 -5.87 3.48 4.74
CA ARG A 172 -6.10 2.43 3.74
C ARG A 172 -5.55 2.77 2.35
N GLY A 173 -5.03 3.99 2.15
CA GLY A 173 -4.57 4.45 0.85
C GLY A 173 -5.70 4.81 -0.12
N ASP A 174 -6.91 5.06 0.36
CA ASP A 174 -8.04 5.44 -0.50
C ASP A 174 -7.95 6.92 -0.89
N VAL A 175 -8.01 7.16 -2.21
CA VAL A 175 -7.94 8.47 -2.88
C VAL A 175 -9.03 9.43 -2.39
N GLN A 176 -10.15 8.93 -1.84
CA GLN A 176 -11.19 9.78 -1.24
C GLN A 176 -10.67 10.63 -0.08
N ALA A 177 -9.60 10.21 0.60
CA ALA A 177 -8.95 11.02 1.65
C ALA A 177 -8.45 12.36 1.10
N ILE A 178 -7.81 12.36 -0.08
CA ILE A 178 -7.32 13.58 -0.73
C ILE A 178 -8.48 14.55 -0.97
N SER A 179 -9.59 14.04 -1.50
CA SER A 179 -10.78 14.83 -1.75
C SER A 179 -11.41 15.38 -0.45
N ALA A 180 -11.34 14.65 0.66
CA ALA A 180 -11.84 15.09 1.95
C ALA A 180 -10.97 16.21 2.54
N TYR A 181 -9.65 16.00 2.66
CA TYR A 181 -8.72 17.01 3.15
C TYR A 181 -8.72 18.27 2.26
N GLY A 182 -8.84 18.12 0.93
CA GLY A 182 -8.97 19.23 -0.01
C GLY A 182 -10.23 20.08 0.23
N ARG A 183 -11.41 19.45 0.39
CA ARG A 183 -12.68 20.15 0.70
C ARG A 183 -12.61 20.97 1.98
N HIS A 184 -11.88 20.48 2.98
CA HIS A 184 -11.68 21.15 4.26
C HIS A 184 -10.47 22.10 4.29
N LYS A 185 -9.88 22.43 3.13
CA LYS A 185 -8.73 23.35 2.99
C LYS A 185 -7.52 22.94 3.85
N ARG A 186 -7.33 21.62 3.99
CA ARG A 186 -6.21 21.01 4.72
C ARG A 186 -5.05 20.58 3.81
N ILE A 187 -5.15 20.89 2.52
CA ILE A 187 -4.08 20.70 1.54
C ILE A 187 -3.69 22.08 1.02
N ARG A 188 -2.38 22.37 1.05
CA ARG A 188 -1.73 23.52 0.42
C ARG A 188 -0.76 22.99 -0.62
N GLU A 189 -0.60 23.69 -1.72
CA GLU A 189 0.29 23.30 -2.81
C GLU A 189 1.09 24.50 -3.29
N GLY A 190 2.29 24.23 -3.80
CA GLY A 190 3.20 25.23 -4.35
C GLY A 190 4.61 24.69 -4.49
N LEU A 191 5.57 25.59 -4.73
CA LEU A 191 6.97 25.20 -4.82
C LEU A 191 7.49 24.71 -3.46
N THR A 192 8.55 23.90 -3.48
CA THR A 192 9.11 23.29 -2.27
C THR A 192 9.45 24.33 -1.20
N ASP A 193 10.16 25.40 -1.58
CA ASP A 193 10.54 26.46 -0.64
C ASP A 193 9.32 27.21 -0.09
N GLU A 194 8.30 27.46 -0.93
CA GLU A 194 7.05 28.11 -0.51
C GLU A 194 6.25 27.26 0.46
N MET A 195 6.20 25.95 0.26
CA MET A 195 5.48 25.02 1.13
C MET A 195 6.19 24.82 2.47
N VAL A 196 7.51 24.73 2.45
CA VAL A 196 8.34 24.71 3.67
C VAL A 196 8.15 26.02 4.45
N ASP A 197 8.16 27.16 3.77
CA ASP A 197 7.91 28.48 4.37
C ASP A 197 6.51 28.59 4.98
N ALA A 198 5.49 28.23 4.22
CA ALA A 198 4.09 28.30 4.65
C ALA A 198 3.80 27.38 5.84
N ALA A 199 4.37 26.17 5.86
CA ALA A 199 4.27 25.24 6.98
C ALA A 199 4.92 25.82 8.24
N TYR A 200 6.12 26.39 8.09
CA TYR A 200 6.85 27.00 9.18
C TYR A 200 6.13 28.23 9.77
N VAL A 201 5.63 29.13 8.92
CA VAL A 201 4.89 30.33 9.34
C VAL A 201 3.61 29.96 10.09
N ALA A 202 2.87 28.95 9.60
CA ALA A 202 1.65 28.49 10.25
C ALA A 202 1.92 27.81 11.60
N TRP A 203 2.93 26.93 11.67
CA TRP A 203 3.37 26.31 12.91
C TRP A 203 3.79 27.36 13.95
N ARG A 204 4.53 28.39 13.54
CA ARG A 204 4.95 29.48 14.42
C ARG A 204 3.76 30.28 14.94
N ALA A 205 2.79 30.59 14.07
CA ALA A 205 1.57 31.30 14.47
C ALA A 205 0.78 30.50 15.52
N ASP A 206 0.73 29.17 15.38
CA ASP A 206 0.10 28.29 16.37
C ASP A 206 0.84 28.32 17.70
N CYS A 207 2.18 28.25 17.68
CA CYS A 207 3.01 28.35 18.88
C CYS A 207 2.86 29.70 19.59
N ALA A 208 2.84 30.81 18.84
CA ALA A 208 2.61 32.16 19.37
C ALA A 208 1.20 32.31 19.98
N ALA A 209 0.21 31.59 19.46
CA ALA A 209 -1.13 31.49 20.03
C ALA A 209 -1.21 30.54 21.25
N GLY A 210 -0.09 29.96 21.69
CA GLY A 210 -0.03 29.06 22.84
C GLY A 210 -0.57 27.65 22.60
N ARG A 211 -0.78 27.26 21.33
CA ARG A 211 -1.19 25.90 20.98
C ARG A 211 0.02 24.97 20.95
N ALA A 212 -0.16 23.74 21.39
CA ALA A 212 0.84 22.69 21.16
C ALA A 212 0.81 22.35 19.66
N SER A 213 1.89 22.65 18.95
CA SER A 213 2.00 22.41 17.51
C SER A 213 3.23 21.58 17.15
N ILE A 214 3.17 20.84 16.05
CA ILE A 214 4.30 20.08 15.52
C ILE A 214 4.49 20.37 14.04
N LEU A 215 5.75 20.57 13.65
CA LEU A 215 6.18 20.67 12.27
C LEU A 215 6.89 19.37 11.88
N VAL A 216 6.34 18.67 10.91
CA VAL A 216 6.84 17.37 10.45
C VAL A 216 7.33 17.47 9.02
N THR A 217 8.51 16.93 8.77
CA THR A 217 9.10 16.77 7.43
C THR A 217 9.74 15.39 7.31
N GLU A 218 10.06 14.97 6.10
CA GLU A 218 10.58 13.63 5.82
C GLU A 218 12.10 13.53 6.06
N SER A 219 12.89 14.47 5.52
CA SER A 219 14.35 14.34 5.51
C SER A 219 15.02 14.99 6.74
N ALA A 220 16.08 14.35 7.24
CA ALA A 220 16.91 14.91 8.30
C ALA A 220 17.56 16.25 7.90
N ARG A 221 17.83 16.44 6.60
CA ARG A 221 18.36 17.69 6.05
C ARG A 221 17.35 18.83 6.22
N ASP A 222 16.08 18.59 5.90
CA ASP A 222 15.02 19.60 6.01
C ASP A 222 14.68 19.89 7.47
N VAL A 223 14.69 18.86 8.34
CA VAL A 223 14.58 19.06 9.79
C VAL A 223 15.65 20.01 10.29
N ARG A 224 16.91 19.80 9.90
CA ARG A 224 18.02 20.68 10.30
C ARG A 224 17.84 22.11 9.80
N ALA A 225 17.54 22.28 8.50
CA ALA A 225 17.34 23.61 7.90
C ALA A 225 16.19 24.38 8.57
N LEU A 226 15.07 23.70 8.84
CA LEU A 226 13.93 24.28 9.56
C LEU A 226 14.27 24.64 11.00
N ASN A 227 15.03 23.79 11.70
CA ASN A 227 15.47 24.05 13.07
C ASN A 227 16.42 25.26 13.16
N GLU A 228 17.39 25.35 12.26
CA GLU A 228 18.32 26.49 12.19
C GLU A 228 17.55 27.79 11.91
N ARG A 229 16.62 27.77 10.96
CA ARG A 229 15.74 28.89 10.64
C ARG A 229 14.88 29.30 11.85
N ALA A 230 14.24 28.33 12.50
CA ALA A 230 13.39 28.54 13.68
C ALA A 230 14.14 29.28 14.78
N ARG A 231 15.37 28.82 15.05
CA ARG A 231 16.23 29.46 16.03
C ARG A 231 16.66 30.86 15.61
N ALA A 232 17.13 31.04 14.37
CA ALA A 232 17.61 32.34 13.88
C ALA A 232 16.52 33.41 14.00
N GLU A 233 15.29 33.09 13.61
CA GLU A 233 14.18 34.02 13.71
C GLU A 233 13.77 34.31 15.16
N ARG A 234 13.75 33.30 16.03
CA ARG A 234 13.49 33.51 17.46
C ARG A 234 14.49 34.50 18.08
N LEU A 235 15.78 34.36 17.75
CA LEU A 235 16.83 35.28 18.23
C LEU A 235 16.63 36.72 17.72
N LEU A 236 16.09 36.89 16.51
CA LEU A 236 15.76 38.21 15.97
C LEU A 236 14.54 38.85 16.68
N LEU A 237 13.53 38.06 17.02
CA LEU A 237 12.26 38.55 17.58
C LEU A 237 12.32 38.80 19.09
N ASP A 238 12.90 37.88 19.86
CA ASP A 238 12.93 37.96 21.33
C ASP A 238 13.94 39.02 21.83
N GLY A 239 14.78 39.53 20.93
CA GLY A 239 16.02 40.22 21.29
C GLY A 239 17.02 39.25 21.92
N ALA A 240 18.31 39.55 21.86
CA ALA A 240 19.34 38.73 22.48
C ALA A 240 19.22 38.78 24.02
N VAL A 241 18.40 37.91 24.61
CA VAL A 241 18.26 37.79 26.07
C VAL A 241 19.21 36.68 26.56
N ASP A 242 20.24 37.13 27.28
CA ASP A 242 21.26 36.36 28.04
C ASP A 242 22.19 35.43 27.21
N HIS A 243 23.50 35.69 27.31
CA HIS A 243 24.53 35.33 26.32
C HIS A 243 25.09 33.91 26.41
N ARG A 244 24.39 32.96 27.04
CA ARG A 244 24.90 31.60 27.16
C ARG A 244 24.29 30.70 26.12
N GLU A 245 25.18 30.05 25.37
CA GLU A 245 24.84 29.07 24.37
C GLU A 245 25.50 27.75 24.72
N ALA A 246 24.79 26.65 24.51
CA ALA A 246 25.33 25.30 24.58
C ALA A 246 25.52 24.76 23.15
N HIS A 247 26.63 24.06 22.93
CA HIS A 247 26.89 23.35 21.68
C HIS A 247 26.11 22.05 21.65
N LEU A 248 25.37 21.85 20.56
CA LEU A 248 24.56 20.65 20.32
C LEU A 248 25.28 19.68 19.39
N ALA A 249 24.77 18.46 19.33
CA ALA A 249 25.33 17.36 18.57
C ALA A 249 25.14 17.47 17.04
N ASP A 250 24.12 18.21 16.61
CA ASP A 250 23.85 18.55 15.21
C ASP A 250 24.73 19.71 14.69
N GLY A 251 25.66 20.21 15.52
CA GLY A 251 26.50 21.37 15.22
C GLY A 251 25.81 22.72 15.46
N CYS A 252 24.53 22.71 15.83
CA CYS A 252 23.79 23.91 16.19
C CYS A 252 24.18 24.37 17.60
N ARG A 253 23.62 25.52 17.98
CA ARG A 253 23.68 26.04 19.34
C ARG A 253 22.28 26.08 19.92
N ALA A 254 22.16 25.93 21.24
CA ALA A 254 20.92 26.20 21.97
C ALA A 254 21.15 27.34 22.98
N SER A 255 20.16 28.20 23.16
CA SER A 255 20.09 29.22 24.20
C SER A 255 18.76 29.15 24.95
N PHE A 256 18.57 30.00 25.95
CA PHE A 256 17.31 30.08 26.70
C PHE A 256 16.10 30.19 25.75
N GLY A 257 15.07 29.41 26.04
CA GLY A 257 13.83 29.36 25.26
C GLY A 257 13.86 28.37 24.09
N ASP A 258 15.04 27.89 23.66
CA ASP A 258 15.13 26.95 22.54
C ASP A 258 14.42 25.63 22.83
N VAL A 259 13.86 25.03 21.79
CA VAL A 259 13.33 23.67 21.85
C VAL A 259 14.41 22.70 21.39
N VAL A 260 14.70 21.71 22.23
CA VAL A 260 15.69 20.67 21.98
C VAL A 260 15.06 19.28 22.08
N ILE A 261 15.68 18.30 21.42
CA ILE A 261 15.28 16.90 21.42
C ILE A 261 16.46 16.01 21.80
N THR A 262 16.23 15.03 22.67
CA THR A 262 17.25 14.08 23.10
C THR A 262 17.29 12.86 22.18
N ARG A 263 18.48 12.39 21.80
CA ARG A 263 18.69 11.30 20.83
C ARG A 263 19.10 9.97 21.44
N GLN A 264 19.38 9.92 22.73
CA GLN A 264 19.79 8.70 23.42
C GLN A 264 18.98 8.49 24.70
N ASN A 265 18.88 7.23 25.11
CA ASN A 265 18.35 6.87 26.42
C ASN A 265 19.48 6.95 27.45
N ASP A 266 19.35 7.79 28.49
CA ASP A 266 20.27 7.79 29.63
C ASP A 266 19.52 7.77 30.97
N ARG A 267 19.59 6.60 31.63
CA ARG A 267 18.95 6.32 32.92
C ARG A 267 19.61 7.01 34.12
N ARG A 268 20.84 7.50 33.96
CA ARG A 268 21.58 8.23 34.99
C ARG A 268 21.05 9.66 35.14
N ILE A 269 20.55 10.24 34.04
CA ILE A 269 19.96 11.57 34.04
C ILE A 269 18.50 11.51 34.51
N ARG A 270 18.29 11.76 35.80
CA ARG A 270 16.98 11.65 36.46
C ARG A 270 16.16 12.94 36.39
N THR A 271 14.86 12.80 36.16
CA THR A 271 13.90 13.90 36.19
C THR A 271 13.36 14.15 37.61
N VAL A 272 13.02 15.40 37.93
CA VAL A 272 12.58 15.83 39.28
C VAL A 272 11.32 15.09 39.78
N ARG A 273 10.43 14.66 38.88
CA ARG A 273 9.18 13.95 39.21
C ARG A 273 9.30 12.42 39.14
N GLY A 274 10.53 11.89 39.12
CA GLY A 274 10.78 10.49 38.83
C GLY A 274 10.77 10.22 37.32
N GLY A 275 11.54 9.22 36.91
CA GLY A 275 11.86 8.94 35.51
C GLY A 275 13.32 9.26 35.17
N TRP A 276 13.59 9.31 33.88
CA TRP A 276 14.92 9.51 33.29
C TRP A 276 14.79 9.94 31.82
N VAL A 277 15.86 10.50 31.25
CA VAL A 277 15.90 11.08 29.89
C VAL A 277 15.86 10.00 28.81
N LYS A 278 14.90 10.10 27.90
CA LYS A 278 14.69 9.14 26.82
C LYS A 278 15.02 9.73 25.46
N ASN A 279 15.35 8.86 24.50
CA ASN A 279 15.40 9.21 23.09
C ASN A 279 13.99 9.65 22.64
N GLY A 280 13.93 10.80 21.96
CA GLY A 280 12.70 11.42 21.47
C GLY A 280 12.03 12.41 22.43
N ASP A 281 12.49 12.51 23.69
CA ASP A 281 11.93 13.51 24.61
C ASP A 281 12.21 14.92 24.09
N ARG A 282 11.16 15.75 24.03
CA ARG A 282 11.24 17.15 23.61
C ARG A 282 11.20 18.07 24.81
N TRP A 283 12.11 19.02 24.83
CA TRP A 283 12.33 19.91 25.95
C TRP A 283 12.42 21.36 25.53
N GLN A 284 11.98 22.26 26.40
CA GLN A 284 12.29 23.68 26.31
C GLN A 284 13.45 24.00 27.26
N VAL A 285 14.47 24.69 26.74
CA VAL A 285 15.61 25.19 27.52
C VAL A 285 15.13 26.32 28.42
N THR A 286 15.45 26.20 29.71
CA THR A 286 15.06 27.15 30.76
C THR A 286 16.23 27.84 31.43
N ASP A 287 17.45 27.32 31.31
CA ASP A 287 18.69 27.97 31.74
C ASP A 287 19.89 27.22 31.17
N ILE A 288 21.02 27.91 31.00
CA ILE A 288 22.31 27.33 30.62
C ILE A 288 23.36 27.72 31.67
N ARG A 289 23.90 26.72 32.34
CA ARG A 289 24.89 26.91 33.41
C ARG A 289 26.27 27.21 32.82
N ARG A 290 27.16 27.74 33.66
CA ARG A 290 28.55 28.08 33.27
C ARG A 290 29.40 26.87 32.91
N ASP A 291 29.04 25.70 33.41
CA ASP A 291 29.69 24.42 33.10
C ASP A 291 29.18 23.81 31.78
N GLY A 292 28.26 24.48 31.07
CA GLY A 292 27.66 23.98 29.83
C GLY A 292 26.47 23.05 30.04
N SER A 293 26.10 22.72 31.28
CA SER A 293 24.89 21.94 31.54
C SER A 293 23.63 22.75 31.26
N VAL A 294 22.61 22.07 30.70
CA VAL A 294 21.39 22.72 30.22
C VAL A 294 20.22 22.31 31.09
N MET A 295 19.55 23.30 31.70
CA MET A 295 18.32 23.07 32.46
C MET A 295 17.13 23.08 31.52
N VAL A 296 16.38 21.98 31.50
CA VAL A 296 15.29 21.79 30.55
C VAL A 296 13.98 21.41 31.22
N LYS A 297 12.85 21.81 30.62
CA LYS A 297 11.50 21.39 31.01
C LYS A 297 10.82 20.66 29.85
N ARG A 298 10.09 19.57 30.14
CA ARG A 298 9.45 18.76 29.10
C ARG A 298 8.26 19.51 28.48
N LEU A 299 8.11 19.43 27.16
CA LEU A 299 7.05 20.13 26.42
C LEU A 299 5.67 19.47 26.59
N ASP A 300 5.64 18.14 26.64
CA ASP A 300 4.41 17.34 26.70
C ASP A 300 3.86 17.13 28.12
N ALA A 301 4.64 17.44 29.15
CA ALA A 301 4.26 17.17 30.53
C ALA A 301 4.68 18.28 31.48
N ARG A 302 3.65 18.88 32.08
CA ARG A 302 3.81 19.99 33.02
C ARG A 302 4.63 19.55 34.23
N GLY A 303 5.69 20.31 34.51
CA GLY A 303 6.49 20.19 35.73
C GLY A 303 7.57 19.10 35.71
N VAL A 304 7.75 18.38 34.59
CA VAL A 304 8.91 17.49 34.42
C VAL A 304 10.11 18.34 34.00
N ARG A 305 11.13 18.38 34.86
CA ARG A 305 12.37 19.12 34.65
C ARG A 305 13.58 18.22 34.88
N THR A 306 14.69 18.52 34.21
CA THR A 306 15.97 17.87 34.43
C THR A 306 17.13 18.80 34.07
N VAL A 307 18.34 18.39 34.41
CA VAL A 307 19.59 19.02 33.98
C VAL A 307 20.31 18.04 33.07
N LEU A 308 20.58 18.45 31.83
CA LEU A 308 21.35 17.67 30.88
C LEU A 308 22.85 18.01 31.07
N PRO A 309 23.72 17.03 31.37
CA PRO A 309 25.16 17.25 31.47
C PRO A 309 25.76 17.76 30.15
N PRO A 310 26.84 18.57 30.19
CA PRO A 310 27.42 19.16 28.98
C PRO A 310 27.88 18.11 27.95
N GLU A 311 28.44 16.99 28.40
CA GLU A 311 28.84 15.87 27.54
C GLU A 311 27.65 15.26 26.80
N TYR A 312 26.54 15.06 27.51
CA TYR A 312 25.31 14.53 26.92
C TYR A 312 24.69 15.52 25.93
N VAL A 313 24.75 16.82 26.23
CA VAL A 313 24.26 17.88 25.34
C VAL A 313 25.05 17.91 24.04
N ALA A 314 26.38 17.83 24.12
CA ALA A 314 27.26 17.87 22.96
C ALA A 314 27.15 16.65 22.04
N GLU A 315 26.76 15.47 22.57
CA GLU A 315 26.74 14.22 21.79
C GLU A 315 25.33 13.75 21.41
N HIS A 316 24.31 14.09 22.21
CA HIS A 316 22.99 13.46 22.14
C HIS A 316 21.81 14.43 22.19
N VAL A 317 22.04 15.72 21.99
CA VAL A 317 20.96 16.73 21.93
C VAL A 317 21.03 17.49 20.62
N ASP A 318 19.89 17.59 19.94
CA ASP A 318 19.71 18.40 18.72
C ASP A 318 18.63 19.47 18.96
N LEU A 319 18.50 20.44 18.05
CA LEU A 319 17.30 21.28 18.01
C LEU A 319 16.05 20.45 17.70
N GLY A 320 14.90 20.84 18.26
CA GLY A 320 13.67 20.04 18.27
C GLY A 320 12.41 20.77 17.81
N TYR A 321 12.53 21.87 17.06
CA TYR A 321 11.39 22.64 16.56
C TYR A 321 10.60 21.86 15.51
N ALA A 322 11.30 21.31 14.51
CA ALA A 322 10.83 20.37 13.52
C ALA A 322 11.32 18.94 13.85
N VAL A 323 10.57 17.94 13.43
CA VAL A 323 10.92 16.52 13.62
C VAL A 323 10.58 15.69 12.39
N THR A 324 11.15 14.49 12.30
CA THR A 324 10.71 13.48 11.33
C THR A 324 9.43 12.78 11.79
N ALA A 325 8.69 12.17 10.87
CA ALA A 325 7.47 11.42 11.18
C ALA A 325 7.71 10.27 12.18
N HIS A 326 8.82 9.54 12.05
CA HIS A 326 9.22 8.50 13.03
C HIS A 326 9.34 9.06 14.45
N ARG A 327 9.91 10.27 14.61
CA ARG A 327 10.03 10.92 15.93
C ARG A 327 8.72 11.54 16.40
N ALA A 328 7.77 11.79 15.51
CA ALA A 328 6.43 12.27 15.85
C ALA A 328 5.46 11.13 16.24
N GLN A 329 5.83 9.86 16.04
CA GLN A 329 4.97 8.73 16.40
C GLN A 329 4.67 8.71 17.91
N GLY A 330 3.44 8.34 18.26
CA GLY A 330 2.92 8.43 19.64
C GLY A 330 2.62 9.86 20.14
N VAL A 331 3.23 10.89 19.56
CA VAL A 331 2.98 12.29 19.96
C VAL A 331 1.54 12.71 19.64
N THR A 332 0.93 13.48 20.54
CA THR A 332 -0.37 14.13 20.30
C THR A 332 -0.28 15.60 20.67
N VAL A 333 -0.65 16.46 19.72
CA VAL A 333 -0.61 17.93 19.83
C VAL A 333 -1.96 18.51 19.40
N ASP A 334 -2.14 19.82 19.49
CA ASP A 334 -3.37 20.49 19.07
C ASP A 334 -3.39 20.60 17.54
N THR A 335 -2.27 20.99 16.93
CA THR A 335 -2.14 21.14 15.47
C THR A 335 -0.88 20.49 14.89
N ALA A 336 -0.98 19.98 13.67
CA ALA A 336 0.14 19.42 12.91
C ALA A 336 0.26 20.04 11.53
N HIS A 337 1.49 20.40 11.17
CA HIS A 337 1.88 20.93 9.87
C HIS A 337 2.87 19.97 9.23
N VAL A 338 2.53 19.43 8.07
CA VAL A 338 3.28 18.34 7.43
C VAL A 338 3.74 18.79 6.06
N VAL A 339 5.05 18.82 5.84
CA VAL A 339 5.62 19.02 4.50
C VAL A 339 5.64 17.68 3.77
N VAL A 340 5.04 17.63 2.58
CA VAL A 340 4.86 16.42 1.78
C VAL A 340 5.56 16.60 0.44
N THR A 341 6.35 15.61 0.06
CA THR A 341 7.05 15.52 -1.24
C THR A 341 6.58 14.27 -1.98
N SER A 342 7.04 14.10 -3.23
CA SER A 342 6.77 12.87 -4.00
C SER A 342 7.45 11.61 -3.43
N SER A 343 8.47 11.76 -2.57
CA SER A 343 9.12 10.64 -1.87
C SER A 343 8.37 10.17 -0.63
N THR A 344 7.43 10.96 -0.13
CA THR A 344 6.73 10.65 1.11
C THR A 344 5.93 9.35 0.97
N THR A 345 6.05 8.46 1.94
CA THR A 345 5.28 7.22 1.98
C THR A 345 3.89 7.43 2.58
N ARG A 346 2.94 6.56 2.25
CA ARG A 346 1.59 6.57 2.81
C ARG A 346 1.60 6.53 4.34
N GLU A 347 2.42 5.66 4.92
CA GLU A 347 2.50 5.46 6.38
C GLU A 347 3.07 6.71 7.07
N ASN A 348 4.05 7.37 6.44
CA ASN A 348 4.60 8.64 6.92
C ASN A 348 3.55 9.75 6.87
N LEU A 349 2.83 9.89 5.75
CA LEU A 349 1.73 10.85 5.63
C LEU A 349 0.64 10.58 6.67
N TYR A 350 0.24 9.32 6.84
CA TYR A 350 -0.79 8.92 7.80
C TYR A 350 -0.37 9.22 9.25
N VAL A 351 0.84 8.85 9.66
CA VAL A 351 1.34 9.17 11.01
C VAL A 351 1.36 10.69 11.21
N SER A 352 1.90 11.44 10.26
CA SER A 352 2.03 12.89 10.36
C SER A 352 0.68 13.61 10.43
N MET A 353 -0.28 13.19 9.60
CA MET A 353 -1.64 13.77 9.52
C MET A 353 -2.59 13.33 10.63
N THR A 354 -2.10 12.58 11.64
CA THR A 354 -2.88 12.10 12.79
C THR A 354 -2.33 12.55 14.14
N ARG A 355 -1.38 13.50 14.15
CA ARG A 355 -0.76 14.02 15.39
C ARG A 355 -1.59 15.12 16.05
N GLY A 356 -2.26 15.97 15.25
CA GLY A 356 -3.09 17.09 15.72
C GLY A 356 -4.51 16.67 16.09
N ARG A 357 -5.02 17.15 17.23
CA ARG A 357 -6.42 16.95 17.66
C ARG A 357 -7.40 17.88 16.96
N GLU A 358 -6.97 19.11 16.64
CA GLU A 358 -7.83 20.15 16.10
C GLU A 358 -7.64 20.34 14.59
N SER A 359 -6.41 20.12 14.10
CA SER A 359 -6.02 20.46 12.73
C SER A 359 -4.79 19.70 12.27
N ASN A 360 -4.88 19.03 11.12
CA ASN A 360 -3.74 18.49 10.40
C ASN A 360 -3.73 19.08 8.99
N ILE A 361 -2.60 19.66 8.56
CA ILE A 361 -2.46 20.35 7.26
C ILE A 361 -1.26 19.77 6.51
N ALA A 362 -1.48 19.36 5.27
CA ALA A 362 -0.46 18.93 4.34
C ALA A 362 -0.04 20.09 3.42
N TYR A 363 1.26 20.34 3.34
CA TYR A 363 1.91 21.32 2.48
C TYR A 363 2.69 20.56 1.40
N VAL A 364 2.08 20.45 0.22
CA VAL A 364 2.53 19.56 -0.85
C VAL A 364 3.45 20.30 -1.80
N ALA A 365 4.73 19.94 -1.76
CA ALA A 365 5.75 20.44 -2.65
C ALA A 365 5.60 19.82 -4.05
N LEU A 366 5.39 20.65 -5.06
CA LEU A 366 5.19 20.22 -6.46
C LEU A 366 6.50 20.09 -7.25
N GLY A 367 7.61 20.60 -6.73
CA GLY A 367 8.91 20.59 -7.42
C GLY A 367 9.81 19.45 -6.97
N GLN A 368 10.26 18.60 -7.90
CA GLN A 368 11.60 18.02 -7.78
C GLN A 368 12.63 19.05 -8.26
N PRO A 369 13.77 19.22 -7.58
CA PRO A 369 14.99 19.61 -8.28
C PRO A 369 15.38 18.40 -9.15
N ASP A 370 14.85 18.34 -10.36
CA ASP A 370 15.39 17.45 -11.37
C ASP A 370 16.67 18.12 -11.92
N ASP A 371 17.82 17.47 -11.74
CA ASP A 371 19.11 17.92 -12.30
C ASP A 371 19.12 17.84 -13.85
N SER A 372 17.98 17.50 -14.49
CA SER A 372 17.84 17.35 -15.94
C SER A 372 17.44 18.64 -16.70
N HIS A 373 17.14 19.76 -16.04
CA HIS A 373 16.71 21.02 -16.69
C HIS A 373 15.53 20.88 -17.69
N SER A 374 14.72 19.83 -17.58
CA SER A 374 13.50 19.68 -18.37
C SER A 374 12.33 20.27 -17.58
N THR A 375 11.77 21.41 -18.01
CA THR A 375 10.51 21.91 -17.43
C THR A 375 9.37 20.94 -17.77
N PRO A 376 8.68 20.33 -16.79
CA PRO A 376 7.41 19.65 -17.05
C PRO A 376 6.39 20.66 -17.58
N GLU A 377 5.49 20.25 -18.47
CA GLU A 377 4.36 21.09 -18.89
C GLU A 377 3.52 21.50 -17.65
N GLU A 378 3.08 22.76 -17.57
CA GLU A 378 2.49 23.40 -16.38
C GLU A 378 1.20 22.72 -15.85
N ASP A 379 0.62 21.74 -16.56
CA ASP A 379 -0.68 21.13 -16.25
C ASP A 379 -0.63 19.73 -15.57
N ASP A 380 0.53 19.08 -15.42
CA ASP A 380 0.57 17.65 -15.03
C ASP A 380 0.80 17.36 -13.52
N VAL A 381 1.39 18.27 -12.74
CA VAL A 381 1.75 18.02 -11.34
C VAL A 381 0.95 18.90 -10.38
N THR A 382 -0.20 18.38 -9.92
CA THR A 382 -0.99 18.99 -8.84
C THR A 382 -0.72 18.30 -7.51
N ALA A 383 -1.11 18.91 -6.37
CA ALA A 383 -1.02 18.24 -5.09
C ALA A 383 -1.83 16.95 -5.05
N ARG A 384 -2.91 16.87 -5.83
CA ARG A 384 -3.69 15.65 -5.98
C ARG A 384 -2.87 14.54 -6.66
N THR A 385 -2.09 14.85 -7.68
CA THR A 385 -1.21 13.89 -8.37
C THR A 385 -0.10 13.40 -7.43
N VAL A 386 0.57 14.32 -6.72
CA VAL A 386 1.62 13.97 -5.74
C VAL A 386 1.05 13.11 -4.62
N LEU A 387 -0.05 13.54 -3.99
CA LEU A 387 -0.69 12.77 -2.91
C LEU A 387 -1.22 11.42 -3.40
N TYR A 388 -1.71 11.33 -4.64
CA TYR A 388 -2.08 10.03 -5.21
C TYR A 388 -0.87 9.10 -5.29
N GLY A 389 0.29 9.59 -5.76
CA GLY A 389 1.55 8.85 -5.74
C GLY A 389 1.95 8.42 -4.32
N VAL A 390 1.88 9.33 -3.35
CA VAL A 390 2.17 9.06 -1.93
C VAL A 390 1.26 7.95 -1.38
N LEU A 391 -0.04 7.95 -1.70
CA LEU A 391 -0.97 6.90 -1.24
C LEU A 391 -0.65 5.51 -1.84
N GLN A 392 -0.02 5.46 -3.02
CA GLN A 392 0.42 4.21 -3.65
C GLN A 392 1.83 3.80 -3.21
N HIS A 393 2.62 4.74 -2.67
CA HIS A 393 3.97 4.49 -2.18
C HIS A 393 3.94 4.00 -0.72
N SER A 394 3.84 2.68 -0.52
CA SER A 394 3.96 2.10 0.82
C SER A 394 5.42 1.90 1.19
N GLY A 395 5.80 2.38 2.37
CA GLY A 395 7.11 2.16 2.99
C GLY A 395 7.12 1.02 4.00
N ALA A 396 6.07 0.19 4.01
CA ALA A 396 5.98 -0.97 4.88
C ALA A 396 6.87 -2.11 4.35
N ASP A 397 7.72 -2.66 5.23
CA ASP A 397 8.42 -3.90 4.95
C ASP A 397 7.41 -5.06 4.90
N LEU A 398 7.40 -5.75 3.77
CA LEU A 398 6.67 -7.00 3.63
C LEU A 398 7.41 -8.08 4.43
N SER A 399 6.66 -8.88 5.20
CA SER A 399 7.23 -10.10 5.80
C SER A 399 7.73 -11.03 4.71
N ALA A 400 8.68 -11.93 4.99
CA ALA A 400 9.20 -12.86 3.99
C ALA A 400 8.10 -13.65 3.24
N THR A 401 7.01 -14.01 3.94
CA THR A 401 5.84 -14.65 3.32
C THR A 401 5.11 -13.73 2.35
N GLN A 402 4.90 -12.47 2.72
CA GLN A 402 4.28 -11.47 1.85
C GLN A 402 5.21 -11.04 0.71
N THR A 403 6.54 -11.01 0.93
CA THR A 403 7.51 -10.81 -0.15
C THR A 403 7.44 -11.94 -1.16
N ILE A 404 7.41 -13.19 -0.69
CA ILE A 404 7.26 -14.36 -1.57
C ILE A 404 5.94 -14.27 -2.35
N GLU A 405 4.83 -13.91 -1.70
CA GLU A 405 3.51 -13.75 -2.33
C GLU A 405 3.50 -12.60 -3.35
N ALA A 406 4.06 -11.44 -3.00
CA ALA A 406 4.21 -10.29 -3.90
C ALA A 406 5.13 -10.60 -5.09
N GLU A 407 6.23 -11.31 -4.88
CA GLU A 407 7.12 -11.80 -5.95
C GLU A 407 6.38 -12.81 -6.82
N TYR A 408 5.58 -13.71 -6.25
CA TYR A 408 4.72 -14.61 -7.03
C TYR A 408 3.64 -13.85 -7.82
N GLU A 409 3.08 -12.77 -7.30
CA GLU A 409 2.15 -11.91 -8.02
C GLU A 409 2.83 -11.10 -9.14
N LEU A 410 4.04 -10.58 -8.88
CA LEU A 410 4.87 -9.86 -9.85
C LEU A 410 5.37 -10.77 -10.98
N HIS A 411 5.83 -11.97 -10.65
CA HIS A 411 6.36 -12.94 -11.60
C HIS A 411 5.29 -13.84 -12.23
N GLY A 412 4.11 -13.96 -11.60
CA GLY A 412 2.99 -14.76 -12.08
C GLY A 412 1.94 -13.99 -12.87
N GLY A 413 2.06 -12.67 -13.02
CA GLY A 413 1.08 -11.83 -13.74
C GLY A 413 0.80 -12.30 -15.17
N ILE A 414 -0.47 -12.26 -15.60
CA ILE A 414 -0.89 -12.64 -16.96
C ILE A 414 -0.24 -11.73 -18.01
N ASP A 415 0.09 -10.49 -17.68
CA ASP A 415 0.89 -9.60 -18.55
C ASP A 415 2.25 -10.18 -18.92
N ARG A 416 2.97 -10.71 -17.92
CA ARG A 416 4.28 -11.32 -18.13
C ARG A 416 4.18 -12.68 -18.81
N LEU A 417 3.30 -13.56 -18.30
CA LEU A 417 3.09 -14.88 -18.88
C LEU A 417 2.61 -14.80 -20.35
N ALA A 418 1.76 -13.81 -20.67
CA ALA A 418 1.33 -13.57 -22.04
C ALA A 418 2.48 -13.06 -22.92
N ALA A 419 3.34 -12.18 -22.42
CA ALA A 419 4.52 -11.73 -23.14
C ALA A 419 5.49 -12.88 -23.42
N GLU A 420 5.74 -13.74 -22.43
CA GLU A 420 6.57 -14.95 -22.59
C GLU A 420 5.97 -15.91 -23.64
N LEU A 421 4.66 -16.18 -23.56
CA LEU A 421 3.95 -16.98 -24.55
C LEU A 421 4.05 -16.38 -25.96
N GLU A 422 3.88 -15.05 -26.10
CA GLU A 422 3.98 -14.35 -27.38
C GLU A 422 5.40 -14.39 -27.96
N THR A 423 6.43 -14.25 -27.12
CA THR A 423 7.84 -14.37 -27.52
C THR A 423 8.17 -15.77 -28.00
N ILE A 424 7.82 -16.81 -27.23
CA ILE A 424 8.02 -18.21 -27.63
C ILE A 424 7.28 -18.49 -28.94
N ALA A 425 6.03 -18.05 -29.04
CA ALA A 425 5.23 -18.24 -30.25
C ALA A 425 5.80 -17.50 -31.47
N ALA A 426 6.41 -16.33 -31.28
CA ALA A 426 7.04 -15.57 -32.36
C ALA A 426 8.28 -16.29 -32.90
N ASP A 427 9.07 -16.90 -32.02
CA ASP A 427 10.27 -17.67 -32.38
C ASP A 427 9.90 -18.99 -33.07
N VAL A 428 9.07 -19.81 -32.41
CA VAL A 428 8.68 -21.15 -32.87
C VAL A 428 7.93 -21.14 -34.21
N GLN A 429 7.12 -20.11 -34.46
CA GLN A 429 6.32 -20.01 -35.69
C GLN A 429 7.00 -19.17 -36.79
N HIS A 430 8.21 -18.65 -36.54
CA HIS A 430 8.89 -17.72 -37.43
C HIS A 430 9.06 -18.32 -38.84
N GLU A 431 9.79 -19.42 -38.95
CA GLU A 431 10.10 -20.07 -40.23
C GLU A 431 8.83 -20.46 -40.99
N ARG A 432 7.84 -21.00 -40.27
CA ARG A 432 6.54 -21.40 -40.83
C ARG A 432 5.82 -20.24 -41.51
N PHE A 433 5.78 -19.06 -40.88
CA PHE A 433 5.11 -17.89 -41.46
C PHE A 433 5.94 -17.25 -42.58
N VAL A 434 7.27 -17.29 -42.51
CA VAL A 434 8.16 -16.89 -43.62
C VAL A 434 7.87 -17.74 -44.85
N ASP A 435 7.77 -19.06 -44.71
CA ASP A 435 7.49 -20.00 -45.79
C ASP A 435 6.06 -19.90 -46.34
N LEU A 436 5.08 -19.59 -45.48
CA LEU A 436 3.71 -19.30 -45.90
C LEU A 436 3.65 -18.06 -46.81
N LEU A 437 4.33 -16.97 -46.42
CA LEU A 437 4.38 -15.74 -47.20
C LEU A 437 5.14 -15.91 -48.51
N ARG A 438 6.17 -16.75 -48.53
CA ARG A 438 6.90 -17.08 -49.77
C ARG A 438 5.98 -17.73 -50.81
N ARG A 439 5.03 -18.56 -50.36
CA ARG A 439 4.08 -19.28 -51.21
C ARG A 439 2.78 -18.52 -51.47
N SER A 440 2.61 -17.31 -50.93
CA SER A 440 1.35 -16.56 -51.02
C SER A 440 1.17 -15.72 -52.29
N GLY A 441 2.09 -15.80 -53.24
CA GLY A 441 2.05 -15.02 -54.49
C GLY A 441 2.68 -13.63 -54.41
N LEU A 442 3.52 -13.38 -53.40
CA LEU A 442 4.40 -12.20 -53.34
C LEU A 442 5.58 -12.40 -54.29
N THR A 443 6.09 -11.32 -54.88
CA THR A 443 7.40 -11.37 -55.57
C THR A 443 8.53 -11.56 -54.56
N ALA A 444 9.73 -11.96 -55.01
CA ALA A 444 10.88 -12.13 -54.13
C ALA A 444 11.25 -10.82 -53.39
N GLU A 445 11.13 -9.68 -54.06
CA GLU A 445 11.38 -8.36 -53.48
C GLU A 445 10.32 -7.99 -52.43
N GLN A 446 9.04 -8.24 -52.71
CA GLN A 446 7.95 -7.99 -51.76
C GLN A 446 8.04 -8.93 -50.54
N HIS A 447 8.46 -10.18 -50.74
CA HIS A 447 8.67 -11.14 -49.65
C HIS A 447 9.77 -10.67 -48.71
N ALA A 448 10.92 -10.24 -49.24
CA ALA A 448 12.01 -9.69 -48.44
C ALA A 448 11.55 -8.47 -47.64
N ALA A 449 10.86 -7.52 -48.28
CA ALA A 449 10.35 -6.32 -47.63
C ALA A 449 9.32 -6.59 -46.51
N VAL A 450 8.60 -7.73 -46.56
CA VAL A 450 7.64 -8.11 -45.51
C VAL A 450 8.31 -8.82 -44.33
N VAL A 451 9.39 -9.58 -44.59
CA VAL A 451 10.09 -10.37 -43.58
C VAL A 451 11.13 -9.51 -42.82
N GLU A 452 11.55 -8.38 -43.38
CA GLU A 452 12.42 -7.42 -42.68
C GLU A 452 11.73 -6.79 -41.44
N PRO A 453 12.44 -6.67 -40.30
CA PRO A 453 11.96 -5.91 -39.14
C PRO A 453 11.75 -4.42 -39.48
N PRO A 454 10.78 -3.71 -38.86
CA PRO A 454 10.01 -4.10 -37.66
C PRO A 454 8.57 -4.59 -37.90
N ALA A 455 8.06 -4.59 -39.14
CA ALA A 455 6.63 -4.81 -39.41
C ALA A 455 6.19 -6.30 -39.42
N PHE A 456 7.16 -7.23 -39.46
CA PHE A 456 6.90 -8.68 -39.46
C PHE A 456 6.23 -9.21 -38.18
N GLY A 457 6.61 -8.69 -37.00
CA GLY A 457 6.05 -9.10 -35.70
C GLY A 457 4.53 -8.87 -35.61
N PRO A 458 4.04 -7.65 -35.86
CA PRO A 458 2.60 -7.38 -35.89
C PRO A 458 1.81 -8.21 -36.91
N LEU A 459 2.40 -8.51 -38.08
CA LEU A 459 1.76 -9.35 -39.10
C LEU A 459 1.62 -10.81 -38.63
N THR A 460 2.67 -11.40 -38.07
CA THR A 460 2.62 -12.77 -37.54
C THR A 460 1.63 -12.91 -36.38
N ALA A 461 1.51 -11.89 -35.52
CA ALA A 461 0.47 -11.84 -34.49
C ALA A 461 -0.96 -11.83 -35.08
N ALA A 462 -1.18 -11.11 -36.20
CA ALA A 462 -2.46 -11.10 -36.90
C ALA A 462 -2.76 -12.45 -37.58
N LEU A 463 -1.75 -13.10 -38.17
CA LEU A 463 -1.88 -14.44 -38.76
C LEU A 463 -2.19 -15.50 -37.70
N ARG A 464 -1.47 -15.52 -36.57
CA ARG A 464 -1.75 -16.39 -35.43
C ARG A 464 -3.18 -16.21 -34.92
N ARG A 465 -3.63 -14.97 -34.84
CA ARG A 465 -5.03 -14.66 -34.49
C ARG A 465 -5.99 -15.24 -35.52
N ALA A 466 -5.77 -15.04 -36.81
CA ALA A 466 -6.64 -15.61 -37.83
C ALA A 466 -6.71 -17.16 -37.72
N GLU A 467 -5.57 -17.81 -37.46
CA GLU A 467 -5.49 -19.26 -37.25
C GLU A 467 -6.27 -19.72 -36.01
N ALA A 468 -6.14 -19.01 -34.89
CA ALA A 468 -6.91 -19.28 -33.67
C ALA A 468 -8.44 -19.17 -33.85
N TYR A 469 -8.88 -18.41 -34.87
CA TYR A 469 -10.28 -18.29 -35.28
C TYR A 469 -10.66 -19.27 -36.41
N HIS A 470 -9.83 -20.30 -36.63
CA HIS A 470 -10.03 -21.37 -37.60
C HIS A 470 -10.02 -20.90 -39.07
N HIS A 471 -9.36 -19.77 -39.37
CA HIS A 471 -9.09 -19.41 -40.76
C HIS A 471 -7.97 -20.29 -41.32
N ASP A 472 -8.22 -20.90 -42.47
CA ASP A 472 -7.18 -21.57 -43.25
C ASP A 472 -6.22 -20.52 -43.83
N LEU A 473 -5.01 -20.45 -43.29
CA LEU A 473 -4.00 -19.48 -43.69
C LEU A 473 -3.49 -19.71 -45.11
N GLU A 474 -3.45 -20.96 -45.58
CA GLU A 474 -3.01 -21.30 -46.95
C GLU A 474 -3.99 -20.77 -48.00
N GLN A 475 -5.26 -20.58 -47.64
CA GLN A 475 -6.26 -19.93 -48.50
C GLN A 475 -6.39 -18.43 -48.23
N LEU A 476 -6.28 -18.03 -46.97
CA LEU A 476 -6.49 -16.65 -46.55
C LEU A 476 -5.38 -15.77 -47.12
N VAL A 477 -4.10 -16.09 -46.88
CA VAL A 477 -2.97 -15.21 -47.22
C VAL A 477 -2.90 -14.91 -48.72
N PRO A 478 -2.95 -15.89 -49.65
CA PRO A 478 -2.95 -15.59 -51.09
C PRO A 478 -4.13 -14.72 -51.53
N ARG A 479 -5.31 -14.89 -50.90
CA ARG A 479 -6.48 -14.06 -51.18
C ARG A 479 -6.28 -12.62 -50.72
N VAL A 480 -5.56 -12.41 -49.62
CA VAL A 480 -5.30 -11.06 -49.10
C VAL A 480 -4.26 -10.32 -49.95
N VAL A 481 -3.25 -11.05 -50.42
CA VAL A 481 -2.20 -10.56 -51.33
C VAL A 481 -2.81 -10.12 -52.67
N SER A 482 -3.60 -10.99 -53.32
CA SER A 482 -4.17 -10.76 -54.66
C SER A 482 -5.32 -9.74 -54.73
N ARG A 483 -5.86 -9.26 -53.60
CA ARG A 483 -7.07 -8.42 -53.57
C ARG A 483 -6.89 -7.03 -54.19
N ARG A 484 -5.70 -6.45 -54.08
CA ARG A 484 -5.28 -5.15 -54.65
C ARG A 484 -3.76 -5.16 -54.78
N GLY A 485 -3.23 -4.48 -55.81
CA GLY A 485 -1.80 -4.27 -56.02
C GLY A 485 -1.10 -3.77 -54.75
N LEU A 486 0.18 -4.12 -54.63
CA LEU A 486 1.05 -3.78 -53.50
C LEU A 486 2.15 -2.80 -53.91
N ASP A 487 2.18 -2.38 -55.18
CA ASP A 487 3.26 -1.59 -55.77
C ASP A 487 3.31 -0.13 -55.27
N ASP A 488 2.17 0.38 -54.79
CA ASP A 488 2.03 1.75 -54.24
C ASP A 488 2.10 1.79 -52.69
N ALA A 489 2.51 0.70 -52.02
CA ALA A 489 2.48 0.60 -50.57
C ALA A 489 3.83 0.96 -49.92
N ASP A 490 3.84 1.97 -49.05
CA ASP A 490 5.02 2.36 -48.26
C ASP A 490 5.47 1.26 -47.26
N ASP A 491 4.51 0.50 -46.72
CA ASP A 491 4.75 -0.66 -45.84
C ASP A 491 3.81 -1.82 -46.22
N ILE A 492 4.36 -2.78 -46.95
CA ILE A 492 3.62 -3.95 -47.45
C ILE A 492 3.11 -4.81 -46.27
N ALA A 493 3.90 -4.98 -45.21
CA ALA A 493 3.54 -5.80 -44.06
C ALA A 493 2.39 -5.18 -43.25
N ALA A 494 2.38 -3.85 -43.05
CA ALA A 494 1.26 -3.14 -42.43
C ALA A 494 -0.02 -3.24 -43.26
N VAL A 495 0.07 -3.15 -44.59
CA VAL A 495 -1.06 -3.33 -45.49
C VAL A 495 -1.62 -4.75 -45.39
N LEU A 496 -0.75 -5.77 -45.43
CA LEU A 496 -1.17 -7.17 -45.27
C LEU A 496 -1.80 -7.41 -43.89
N ARG A 497 -1.22 -6.87 -42.81
CA ARG A 497 -1.78 -6.94 -41.45
C ARG A 497 -3.19 -6.36 -41.42
N TYR A 498 -3.39 -5.14 -41.91
CA TYR A 498 -4.71 -4.50 -41.95
C TYR A 498 -5.72 -5.35 -42.72
N ARG A 499 -5.33 -5.88 -43.88
CA ARG A 499 -6.23 -6.70 -44.70
C ARG A 499 -6.54 -8.06 -44.04
N VAL A 500 -5.57 -8.69 -43.37
CA VAL A 500 -5.76 -9.91 -42.57
C VAL A 500 -6.72 -9.63 -41.42
N ASP A 501 -6.48 -8.59 -40.62
CA ASP A 501 -7.35 -8.20 -39.51
C ASP A 501 -8.79 -7.93 -39.98
N LYS A 502 -8.97 -7.26 -41.12
CA LYS A 502 -10.28 -6.99 -41.71
C LYS A 502 -11.02 -8.26 -42.12
N VAL A 503 -10.31 -9.26 -42.63
CA VAL A 503 -10.87 -10.55 -43.02
C VAL A 503 -11.16 -11.43 -41.80
N ALA A 504 -10.23 -11.45 -40.84
CA ALA A 504 -10.30 -12.24 -39.61
C ALA A 504 -11.25 -11.64 -38.55
N ALA A 505 -11.73 -10.40 -38.75
CA ALA A 505 -12.74 -9.79 -37.90
C ALA A 505 -14.08 -10.56 -37.90
N THR A 506 -14.33 -11.41 -38.90
CA THR A 506 -15.52 -12.25 -38.98
C THR A 506 -15.09 -13.72 -39.11
N PRO A 507 -15.66 -14.64 -38.31
CA PRO A 507 -15.32 -16.06 -38.44
C PRO A 507 -15.64 -16.58 -39.86
N PRO A 508 -14.95 -17.64 -40.31
CA PRO A 508 -15.23 -18.25 -41.60
C PRO A 508 -16.72 -18.59 -41.75
N ARG A 509 -17.29 -18.39 -42.96
CA ARG A 509 -18.70 -18.67 -43.22
C ARG A 509 -19.04 -20.12 -42.85
N GLY A 510 -20.01 -20.30 -41.96
CA GLY A 510 -20.44 -21.63 -41.50
C GLY A 510 -19.62 -22.23 -40.36
N CYS A 511 -18.55 -21.58 -39.91
CA CYS A 511 -17.78 -22.03 -38.75
C CYS A 511 -18.57 -21.76 -37.45
N ARG A 512 -18.92 -22.83 -36.74
CA ARG A 512 -19.56 -22.79 -35.41
C ARG A 512 -18.61 -23.21 -34.28
N ILE A 513 -17.34 -23.46 -34.60
CA ILE A 513 -16.33 -23.92 -33.64
C ILE A 513 -15.87 -22.72 -32.81
N ARG A 514 -15.74 -22.90 -31.49
CA ARG A 514 -15.22 -21.85 -30.61
C ARG A 514 -13.76 -21.53 -30.97
N PRO A 515 -13.36 -20.24 -30.97
CA PRO A 515 -11.96 -19.86 -31.16
C PRO A 515 -11.04 -20.51 -30.12
N ARG A 516 -9.81 -20.83 -30.52
CA ARG A 516 -8.78 -21.39 -29.65
C ARG A 516 -8.01 -20.28 -28.95
N LEU A 517 -8.47 -19.88 -27.77
CA LEU A 517 -7.91 -18.79 -26.98
C LEU A 517 -7.51 -19.28 -25.59
N VAL A 518 -6.32 -18.91 -25.14
CA VAL A 518 -5.84 -19.09 -23.77
C VAL A 518 -6.57 -18.09 -22.87
N ALA A 519 -7.22 -18.61 -21.83
CA ALA A 519 -8.09 -17.87 -20.92
C ALA A 519 -9.13 -16.97 -21.65
N GLY A 520 -9.60 -17.37 -22.84
CA GLY A 520 -10.58 -16.63 -23.63
C GLY A 520 -10.09 -15.30 -24.24
N LEU A 521 -8.80 -14.97 -24.07
CA LEU A 521 -8.25 -13.68 -24.46
C LEU A 521 -7.11 -13.78 -25.49
N ILE A 522 -6.11 -14.61 -25.21
CA ILE A 522 -4.84 -14.65 -25.95
C ILE A 522 -4.92 -15.75 -27.03
N PRO A 523 -4.61 -15.46 -28.31
CA PRO A 523 -4.59 -16.49 -29.35
C PRO A 523 -3.63 -17.62 -29.03
N GLU A 524 -4.12 -18.86 -29.03
CA GLU A 524 -3.29 -20.04 -28.84
C GLU A 524 -2.31 -20.18 -30.03
N PRO A 525 -1.00 -20.38 -29.80
CA PRO A 525 -0.07 -20.68 -30.87
C PRO A 525 -0.34 -22.08 -31.43
N LEU A 526 -0.73 -22.17 -32.70
CA LEU A 526 -1.07 -23.43 -33.37
C LEU A 526 -0.02 -23.82 -34.42
N GLY A 527 -0.12 -25.06 -34.92
CA GLY A 527 0.72 -25.58 -36.02
C GLY A 527 1.66 -26.71 -35.63
N GLN A 528 2.47 -27.10 -36.62
CA GLN A 528 3.57 -28.05 -36.44
C GLN A 528 4.73 -27.32 -35.74
N MET A 529 5.25 -27.94 -34.68
CA MET A 529 6.34 -27.44 -33.84
C MET A 529 6.97 -28.64 -33.13
N SER A 530 8.16 -28.46 -32.55
CA SER A 530 8.82 -29.53 -31.81
C SER A 530 8.02 -29.92 -30.55
N ALA A 531 8.29 -31.11 -30.00
CA ALA A 531 7.65 -31.54 -28.75
C ALA A 531 8.13 -30.72 -27.54
N GLU A 532 9.30 -30.10 -27.62
CA GLU A 532 9.82 -29.20 -26.59
C GLU A 532 9.09 -27.85 -26.62
N ASP A 533 8.97 -27.23 -27.79
CA ASP A 533 8.26 -25.97 -27.98
C ASP A 533 6.78 -26.09 -27.61
N ARG A 534 6.15 -27.20 -27.99
CA ARG A 534 4.76 -27.48 -27.61
C ARG A 534 4.58 -27.56 -26.10
N ARG A 535 5.51 -28.24 -25.40
CA ARG A 535 5.49 -28.28 -23.93
C ARG A 535 5.66 -26.90 -23.32
N ALA A 536 6.59 -26.08 -23.83
CA ALA A 536 6.78 -24.72 -23.34
C ALA A 536 5.52 -23.85 -23.52
N ILE A 537 4.82 -23.97 -24.65
CA ILE A 537 3.55 -23.29 -24.91
C ILE A 537 2.45 -23.80 -23.97
N ASP A 538 2.31 -25.12 -23.82
CA ASP A 538 1.29 -25.74 -22.98
C ASP A 538 1.46 -25.37 -21.50
N GLU A 539 2.70 -25.36 -20.99
CA GLU A 539 3.02 -24.90 -19.62
C GLU A 539 2.58 -23.45 -19.37
N ARG A 540 2.90 -22.53 -20.30
CA ARG A 540 2.53 -21.11 -20.15
C ARG A 540 1.01 -20.93 -20.23
N LYS A 541 0.35 -21.70 -21.09
CA LYS A 541 -1.11 -21.73 -21.20
C LYS A 541 -1.75 -22.18 -19.89
N GLU A 542 -1.27 -23.28 -19.30
CA GLU A 542 -1.77 -23.81 -18.03
C GLU A 542 -1.60 -22.80 -16.88
N LEU A 543 -0.46 -22.11 -16.83
CA LEU A 543 -0.21 -21.04 -15.85
C LEU A 543 -1.18 -19.87 -16.00
N ILE A 544 -1.38 -19.37 -17.24
CA ILE A 544 -2.31 -18.27 -17.51
C ILE A 544 -3.75 -18.67 -17.14
N GLU A 545 -4.19 -19.87 -17.54
CA GLU A 545 -5.55 -20.34 -17.27
C GLU A 545 -5.79 -20.61 -15.79
N SER A 546 -4.79 -21.14 -15.08
CA SER A 546 -4.89 -21.39 -13.63
C SER A 546 -4.95 -20.09 -12.85
N ARG A 547 -4.11 -19.10 -13.20
CA ARG A 547 -4.17 -17.76 -12.59
C ARG A 547 -5.50 -17.05 -12.87
N ALA A 548 -5.98 -17.07 -14.11
CA ALA A 548 -7.25 -16.46 -14.45
C ALA A 548 -8.43 -17.06 -13.66
N ARG A 549 -8.40 -18.38 -13.40
CA ARG A 549 -9.38 -19.06 -12.55
C ARG A 549 -9.27 -18.65 -11.08
N ALA A 550 -8.06 -18.61 -10.52
CA ALA A 550 -7.84 -18.17 -9.14
C ALA A 550 -8.34 -16.73 -8.91
N LEU A 551 -8.05 -15.82 -9.83
CA LEU A 551 -8.52 -14.43 -9.78
C LEU A 551 -10.06 -14.33 -9.80
N VAL A 552 -10.75 -15.23 -10.50
CA VAL A 552 -12.22 -15.28 -10.47
C VAL A 552 -12.70 -15.77 -9.11
N GLU A 553 -12.09 -16.81 -8.54
CA GLU A 553 -12.44 -17.34 -7.22
C GLU A 553 -12.29 -16.27 -6.13
N ASP A 554 -11.17 -15.55 -6.13
CA ASP A 554 -10.90 -14.45 -5.19
C ASP A 554 -11.87 -13.28 -5.35
N ALA A 555 -12.17 -12.88 -6.58
CA ALA A 555 -13.10 -11.78 -6.86
C ALA A 555 -14.57 -12.16 -6.55
N VAL A 556 -14.92 -13.45 -6.61
CA VAL A 556 -16.22 -13.97 -6.15
C VAL A 556 -16.27 -13.96 -4.63
N ALA A 557 -15.22 -14.42 -3.95
CA ALA A 557 -15.13 -14.40 -2.49
C ALA A 557 -15.20 -12.97 -1.93
N SER A 558 -14.56 -12.02 -2.61
CA SER A 558 -14.53 -10.59 -2.25
C SER A 558 -15.81 -9.82 -2.65
N GLY A 559 -16.73 -10.46 -3.37
CA GLY A 559 -18.02 -9.87 -3.74
C GLY A 559 -17.94 -8.74 -4.77
N GLU A 560 -16.92 -8.75 -5.63
CA GLU A 560 -16.71 -7.70 -6.63
C GLU A 560 -17.90 -7.56 -7.59
N ALA A 561 -18.19 -6.32 -8.00
CA ALA A 561 -19.41 -6.04 -8.78
C ALA A 561 -19.43 -6.77 -10.14
N TRP A 562 -18.27 -7.01 -10.75
CA TRP A 562 -18.14 -7.62 -12.07
C TRP A 562 -18.25 -9.15 -12.07
N THR A 563 -18.15 -9.81 -10.90
CA THR A 563 -18.30 -11.28 -10.77
C THR A 563 -19.75 -11.70 -10.50
N ARG A 564 -20.65 -10.75 -10.21
CA ARG A 564 -22.04 -11.03 -9.87
C ARG A 564 -22.76 -11.76 -10.99
N ARG A 565 -23.19 -13.00 -10.71
CA ARG A 565 -24.11 -13.76 -11.56
C ARG A 565 -25.41 -12.96 -11.78
N PRO A 566 -25.89 -12.82 -13.03
CA PRO A 566 -27.25 -12.37 -13.29
C PRO A 566 -28.21 -13.32 -12.59
N ARG A 567 -29.34 -12.82 -12.09
CA ARG A 567 -30.38 -13.61 -11.38
C ARG A 567 -31.02 -14.75 -12.20
N ARG A 568 -30.58 -15.01 -13.43
CA ARG A 568 -31.13 -16.02 -14.34
C ARG A 568 -30.13 -17.16 -14.48
N ASP A 569 -30.66 -18.39 -14.55
CA ASP A 569 -29.88 -19.61 -14.69
C ASP A 569 -29.21 -19.60 -16.08
N HIS A 570 -27.89 -19.39 -16.09
CA HIS A 570 -27.05 -19.40 -17.28
C HIS A 570 -26.04 -20.55 -17.07
N GLY A 571 -26.04 -21.54 -17.98
CA GLY A 571 -25.18 -22.74 -17.90
C GLY A 571 -23.67 -22.47 -18.03
N GLU A 572 -22.89 -23.46 -18.49
CA GLU A 572 -21.41 -23.41 -18.62
C GLU A 572 -20.86 -22.13 -19.28
N ALA A 573 -21.63 -21.47 -20.16
CA ALA A 573 -21.26 -20.20 -20.78
C ALA A 573 -20.98 -19.05 -19.81
N TRP A 574 -21.57 -19.06 -18.60
CA TRP A 574 -21.25 -18.08 -17.56
C TRP A 574 -19.94 -18.40 -16.83
N VAL A 575 -19.43 -19.63 -16.87
CA VAL A 575 -18.17 -19.99 -16.19
C VAL A 575 -16.96 -19.42 -16.93
N ASP A 576 -17.00 -19.39 -18.26
CA ASP A 576 -15.87 -18.94 -19.10
C ASP A 576 -15.74 -17.40 -19.19
N ALA A 577 -16.85 -16.67 -19.04
CA ALA A 577 -16.86 -15.22 -19.21
C ALA A 577 -16.09 -14.46 -18.11
N PRO A 578 -16.28 -14.76 -16.80
CA PRO A 578 -15.48 -14.19 -15.72
C PRO A 578 -13.98 -14.46 -15.89
N THR A 579 -13.59 -15.65 -16.32
CA THR A 579 -12.18 -16.00 -16.56
C THR A 579 -11.55 -15.11 -17.63
N THR A 580 -12.29 -14.83 -18.72
CA THR A 580 -11.84 -13.92 -19.78
C THR A 580 -11.69 -12.48 -19.27
N VAL A 581 -12.62 -12.04 -18.42
CA VAL A 581 -12.59 -10.70 -17.81
C VAL A 581 -11.44 -10.60 -16.81
N ALA A 582 -11.22 -11.61 -15.98
CA ALA A 582 -10.12 -11.68 -15.02
C ALA A 582 -8.76 -11.64 -15.75
N ALA A 583 -8.61 -12.42 -16.82
CA ALA A 583 -7.42 -12.40 -17.65
C ALA A 583 -7.16 -11.02 -18.27
N TYR A 584 -8.20 -10.35 -18.76
CA TYR A 584 -8.09 -8.98 -19.27
C TYR A 584 -7.68 -7.98 -18.19
N ARG A 585 -8.33 -8.06 -17.01
CA ARG A 585 -8.08 -7.14 -15.90
C ARG A 585 -6.66 -7.27 -15.37
N ASP A 586 -6.17 -8.49 -15.19
CA ASP A 586 -4.80 -8.74 -14.71
C ASP A 586 -3.74 -8.36 -15.76
N ARG A 587 -3.97 -8.70 -17.04
CA ARG A 587 -3.06 -8.35 -18.15
C ARG A 587 -2.86 -6.84 -18.31
N TYR A 588 -3.90 -6.04 -18.07
CA TYR A 588 -3.86 -4.59 -18.25
C TYR A 588 -3.91 -3.79 -16.94
N LYS A 589 -3.70 -4.46 -15.80
CA LYS A 589 -3.72 -3.89 -14.44
C LYS A 589 -4.93 -2.98 -14.20
N VAL A 590 -6.12 -3.49 -14.53
CA VAL A 590 -7.39 -2.75 -14.39
C VAL A 590 -7.88 -2.83 -12.94
N MET A 591 -7.65 -1.76 -12.18
CA MET A 591 -8.03 -1.67 -10.76
C MET A 591 -9.41 -1.03 -10.51
N SER A 592 -10.14 -0.64 -11.56
CA SER A 592 -11.45 0.00 -11.41
C SER A 592 -12.58 -1.01 -11.12
N ASP A 593 -13.66 -0.50 -10.53
CA ASP A 593 -14.96 -1.19 -10.37
C ASP A 593 -15.67 -1.50 -11.70
N LEU A 594 -15.31 -0.77 -12.77
CA LEU A 594 -15.78 -1.04 -14.12
C LEU A 594 -15.30 -2.41 -14.62
N LEU A 595 -16.22 -3.16 -15.24
CA LEU A 595 -15.98 -4.51 -15.82
C LEU A 595 -14.66 -4.64 -16.59
N VAL A 596 -14.35 -3.69 -17.47
CA VAL A 596 -13.16 -3.69 -18.34
C VAL A 596 -12.40 -2.35 -18.31
N GLY A 597 -12.56 -1.58 -17.24
CA GLY A 597 -11.85 -0.31 -17.06
C GLY A 597 -12.21 0.80 -18.05
N GLY A 598 -11.37 1.84 -18.02
CA GLY A 598 -11.48 3.05 -18.83
C GLY A 598 -11.16 2.84 -20.32
N ALA A 599 -10.81 3.94 -21.02
CA ALA A 599 -10.46 3.88 -22.42
C ALA A 599 -9.15 3.08 -22.65
N ALA A 600 -9.12 2.26 -23.70
CA ALA A 600 -7.94 1.50 -24.08
C ALA A 600 -6.82 2.44 -24.58
N LYS A 601 -5.61 2.24 -24.07
CA LYS A 601 -4.40 3.02 -24.41
C LYS A 601 -3.74 2.55 -25.70
N THR A 602 -3.89 1.27 -26.06
CA THR A 602 -3.30 0.67 -27.27
C THR A 602 -4.33 -0.04 -28.14
N GLU A 603 -4.00 -0.29 -29.41
CA GLU A 603 -4.86 -1.09 -30.30
C GLU A 603 -5.04 -2.53 -29.81
N ALA A 604 -3.98 -3.13 -29.28
CA ALA A 604 -4.01 -4.47 -28.68
C ALA A 604 -4.99 -4.51 -27.51
N GLN A 605 -4.88 -3.54 -26.58
CA GLN A 605 -5.81 -3.43 -25.46
C GLN A 605 -7.25 -3.19 -25.92
N ARG A 606 -7.45 -2.43 -27.00
CA ARG A 606 -8.79 -2.18 -27.56
C ARG A 606 -9.42 -3.48 -28.07
N ALA A 607 -8.66 -4.33 -28.77
CA ALA A 607 -9.13 -5.62 -29.26
C ALA A 607 -9.44 -6.58 -28.11
N ASP A 608 -8.53 -6.70 -27.14
CA ASP A 608 -8.69 -7.55 -25.96
C ASP A 608 -9.90 -7.11 -25.10
N ARG A 609 -10.09 -5.79 -24.95
CA ARG A 609 -11.26 -5.20 -24.27
C ARG A 609 -12.57 -5.59 -24.96
N GLN A 610 -12.62 -5.53 -26.28
CA GLN A 610 -13.80 -5.94 -27.05
C GLN A 610 -14.10 -7.43 -26.87
N ARG A 611 -13.08 -8.29 -26.71
CA ARG A 611 -13.26 -9.72 -26.43
C ARG A 611 -13.85 -9.94 -25.05
N ALA A 612 -13.29 -9.32 -24.01
CA ALA A 612 -13.82 -9.40 -22.65
C ALA A 612 -15.31 -8.97 -22.60
N LEU A 613 -15.66 -7.87 -23.27
CA LEU A 613 -17.05 -7.41 -23.40
C LEU A 613 -17.94 -8.38 -24.18
N SER A 614 -17.40 -9.06 -25.19
CA SER A 614 -18.16 -10.03 -25.99
C SER A 614 -18.40 -11.33 -25.25
N ALA A 615 -17.44 -11.80 -24.45
CA ALA A 615 -17.60 -12.97 -23.58
C ALA A 615 -18.79 -12.79 -22.62
N ILE A 616 -18.90 -11.62 -21.98
CA ILE A 616 -20.03 -11.28 -21.11
C ILE A 616 -21.36 -11.25 -21.89
N ARG A 617 -21.38 -10.61 -23.08
CA ARG A 617 -22.61 -10.53 -23.90
C ARG A 617 -23.09 -11.92 -24.33
N ILE A 618 -22.18 -12.81 -24.72
CA ILE A 618 -22.50 -14.19 -25.12
C ILE A 618 -23.05 -14.97 -23.92
N ALA A 619 -22.42 -14.86 -22.75
CA ALA A 619 -22.92 -15.49 -21.52
C ALA A 619 -24.34 -15.02 -21.16
N GLY A 620 -24.62 -13.72 -21.33
CA GLY A 620 -25.97 -13.16 -21.14
C GLY A 620 -27.00 -13.62 -22.19
N ALA A 621 -26.60 -13.80 -23.44
CA ALA A 621 -27.48 -14.22 -24.53
C ALA A 621 -27.77 -15.74 -24.55
N ALA A 622 -26.82 -16.58 -24.16
CA ALA A 622 -26.95 -18.05 -24.18
C ALA A 622 -28.11 -18.56 -23.29
N GLY A 623 -28.40 -17.89 -22.16
CA GLY A 623 -29.55 -18.26 -21.32
C GLY A 623 -30.92 -17.80 -21.84
N ALA A 624 -30.97 -17.00 -22.91
CA ALA A 624 -32.23 -16.68 -23.57
C ALA A 624 -32.67 -17.81 -24.53
N THR A 625 -31.73 -18.53 -25.12
CA THR A 625 -31.97 -19.53 -26.18
C THR A 625 -32.40 -20.89 -25.62
N GLU A 626 -31.89 -21.32 -24.46
CA GLU A 626 -32.30 -22.58 -23.81
C GLU A 626 -33.79 -22.60 -23.42
N ARG A 627 -34.40 -21.45 -23.14
CA ARG A 627 -35.85 -21.36 -22.85
C ARG A 627 -36.74 -21.56 -24.09
N ALA A 628 -36.24 -21.29 -25.30
CA ALA A 628 -37.02 -21.47 -26.51
C ALA A 628 -37.15 -22.95 -26.91
N VAL A 629 -36.22 -23.81 -26.46
CA VAL A 629 -36.19 -25.25 -26.78
C VAL A 629 -36.97 -26.07 -25.74
N ALA A 630 -37.20 -25.55 -24.53
CA ALA A 630 -37.85 -26.27 -23.42
C ALA A 630 -39.39 -26.13 -23.33
N SER A 631 -40.08 -25.64 -24.37
CA SER A 631 -41.56 -25.67 -24.42
C SER A 631 -42.06 -26.76 -25.37
N PRO A 632 -42.52 -27.93 -24.87
CA PRO A 632 -43.27 -28.85 -25.71
C PRO A 632 -44.71 -28.37 -25.86
N SER A 633 -45.18 -28.44 -27.10
CA SER A 633 -46.55 -28.22 -27.53
C SER A 633 -47.59 -28.89 -26.62
N ARG A 634 -48.54 -28.11 -26.09
CA ARG A 634 -49.88 -28.61 -25.75
C ARG A 634 -50.91 -27.90 -26.62
N LYS A 635 -51.26 -28.55 -27.73
CA LYS A 635 -52.62 -28.49 -28.27
C LYS A 635 -53.50 -29.32 -27.33
N ALA A 636 -54.54 -28.70 -26.78
CA ALA A 636 -55.75 -29.40 -26.37
C ALA A 636 -56.93 -28.41 -26.40
N HIS A 637 -57.97 -28.82 -27.12
CA HIS A 637 -59.26 -28.17 -27.30
C HIS A 637 -60.14 -28.19 -26.04
N ALA A 638 -61.25 -27.42 -26.15
CA ALA A 638 -62.59 -27.67 -25.58
C ALA A 638 -62.82 -27.04 -24.18
N ILE A 639 -63.91 -26.34 -23.82
CA ILE A 639 -65.26 -26.12 -24.35
C ILE A 639 -65.87 -24.87 -23.65
N SER A 640 -66.81 -24.20 -24.32
CA SER A 640 -67.67 -23.11 -23.80
C SER A 640 -68.58 -23.48 -22.62
N ALA A 641 -68.75 -22.51 -21.70
CA ALA A 641 -70.00 -22.00 -21.08
C ALA A 641 -70.94 -22.95 -20.28
N PRO A 642 -71.78 -22.42 -19.35
CA PRO A 642 -72.14 -21.01 -19.09
C PRO A 642 -71.49 -20.36 -17.87
#